data_AF-A0A2V7PN61-F1
#
_entry.id   AF-A0A2V7PN61-F1
#
_cell.length_a   1.000
_cell.length_b   1.000
_cell.length_c   1.000
_cell.angle_alpha   90.00
_cell.angle_beta   90.00
_cell.angle_gamma   90.00
#
_symmetry.space_group_name_H-M   'P 1'
#
loop_
_entity.id
_entity.type
_entity.pdbx_description
1 polymer ?
#
loop_
_entity_poly.entity_id
_entity_poly.type
_entity_poly.pdbx_seq_one_letter_code
_entity_poly.pdbx_strand_id
1 'polypeptide(L)'
;GLELAYSVNGGAEQRVVLTDSAPRRPTPEVRAAHTLFLEELGLKPGDLVAYHATAKDGAGNTGSSDIYFLEVRPFGRDYKQADAAGGGGGGADNPDGLSARQREIVAGTFNWLRDSAKVTVQERRENLATLAIGQGRLRTDVAGLDRRLVERNAAVVDTVFHQIHAELEAAGKEMQAAEEGLGRGQPAQALPAEQKALQHLQRAEAAYREMQVQMGGQGGGGGGRDQARAEDLADLFELETDKLKNQYESVRRSEEQSTRQELDETMERLRRLASRQQQENERMQRMAEALRERTSGQGAGSGGQGAGGSAQRELARQAEEEARRLERLAREQNSPELADAARRMQEAAEAMRRAAGGAPNSAAQGGTALDRLKGATRALENASTSRQAEGVRGLERRARELAERQKEIAEGVGKLPANGAADRAERVGRLGEKKDALAAGVEQLQAEAERIAREGRREQPGAAGKVDSAAQRIRDSRLRDRIVYSKEVIKGGSGEYARSFEEQITGTLGDITRQLREAAGALSESAEGRRDRALEQARELVRGLESLRDRLSDRGQGSGDRSQGGQQGQGAQQGQGGQGAQPGPGNQPGTGNGNPEGGGNGGVAGSAGPITGGDARQLGREFRLRREAAEALRRDLAGQRLDVRGLDSAIANLRRLESERTIIGDPKGLAQLQQDVIEGLKTYEFMLWRQLGLIGENRPALGAPAQAPAEYRALVEEYYRSLARGKAKPPN
;
A
#
# COMPACT_ATOMS: atom_id res chain seq x y z
N GLY A 1 41.66 5.76 -6.14
CA GLY A 1 42.24 6.63 -5.11
C GLY A 1 41.42 6.54 -3.84
N LEU A 2 42.00 6.98 -2.72
CA LEU A 2 41.35 7.09 -1.41
C LEU A 2 41.61 8.50 -0.88
N GLU A 3 40.59 9.17 -0.37
CA GLU A 3 40.62 10.55 0.10
C GLU A 3 39.89 10.63 1.44
N LEU A 4 40.51 11.28 2.43
CA LEU A 4 39.91 11.60 3.73
C LEU A 4 39.46 13.05 3.70
N ALA A 5 38.20 13.30 4.04
CA ALA A 5 37.64 14.63 4.19
C ALA A 5 37.29 14.86 5.67
N TYR A 6 37.64 16.03 6.21
CA TYR A 6 37.26 16.43 7.57
C TYR A 6 36.86 17.90 7.65
N SER A 7 35.93 18.23 8.54
CA SER A 7 35.57 19.59 8.92
C SER A 7 35.75 19.78 10.42
N VAL A 8 36.17 20.97 10.82
CA VAL A 8 36.25 21.39 12.22
C VAL A 8 35.07 22.33 12.46
N ASN A 9 34.26 22.07 13.48
CA ASN A 9 33.21 22.99 13.96
C ASN A 9 32.22 23.48 12.88
N GLY A 10 31.82 22.61 11.94
CA GLY A 10 30.94 22.98 10.82
C GLY A 10 31.57 23.94 9.79
N GLY A 11 32.89 24.11 9.82
CA GLY A 11 33.65 24.92 8.88
C GLY A 11 33.87 24.25 7.52
N ALA A 12 34.69 24.90 6.69
CA ALA A 12 35.03 24.38 5.36
C ALA A 12 35.73 23.02 5.43
N GLU A 13 35.33 22.11 4.54
CA GLU A 13 35.88 20.76 4.44
C GLU A 13 37.33 20.77 3.90
N GLN A 14 38.24 20.18 4.65
CA GLN A 14 39.64 19.95 4.27
C GLN A 14 39.79 18.51 3.75
N ARG A 15 40.52 18.35 2.64
CA ARG A 15 40.64 17.10 1.89
C ARG A 15 42.09 16.64 1.83
N VAL A 16 42.33 15.40 2.24
CA VAL A 16 43.64 14.76 2.29
C VAL A 16 43.61 13.54 1.38
N VAL A 17 44.36 13.60 0.27
CA VAL A 17 44.52 12.46 -0.64
C VAL A 17 45.42 11.42 0.03
N LEU A 18 44.84 10.27 0.41
CA LEU A 18 45.54 9.18 1.08
C LEU A 18 46.23 8.23 0.08
N THR A 19 45.62 8.01 -1.08
CA THR A 19 46.25 7.31 -2.21
C THR A 19 45.82 7.91 -3.54
N ASP A 20 46.81 8.25 -4.37
CA ASP A 20 46.57 8.75 -5.72
C ASP A 20 46.07 7.62 -6.65
N SER A 21 45.38 7.98 -7.72
CA SER A 21 44.56 7.10 -8.55
C SER A 21 45.33 6.27 -9.58
N ALA A 22 46.55 5.85 -9.27
CA ALA A 22 47.37 5.01 -10.14
C ALA A 22 48.40 4.13 -9.37
N PRO A 23 47.97 3.12 -8.59
CA PRO A 23 48.87 2.02 -8.27
C PRO A 23 49.30 1.35 -9.58
N ARG A 24 50.62 1.22 -9.82
CA ARG A 24 51.19 0.62 -11.06
C ARG A 24 50.76 -0.84 -11.32
N ARG A 25 50.03 -1.46 -10.38
CA ARG A 25 49.37 -2.76 -10.51
C ARG A 25 48.01 -2.68 -9.82
N PRO A 26 46.94 -3.28 -10.37
CA PRO A 26 45.64 -3.35 -9.70
C PRO A 26 45.79 -4.15 -8.40
N THR A 27 45.51 -3.49 -7.27
CA THR A 27 45.53 -4.10 -5.94
C THR A 27 44.08 -4.29 -5.46
N PRO A 28 43.68 -5.50 -5.02
CA PRO A 28 42.30 -5.78 -4.61
C PRO A 28 41.93 -5.14 -3.26
N GLU A 29 42.94 -4.78 -2.45
CA GLU A 29 42.77 -4.09 -1.19
C GLU A 29 43.79 -2.94 -1.11
N VAL A 30 43.35 -1.77 -0.64
CA VAL A 30 44.19 -0.58 -0.43
C VAL A 30 44.04 -0.15 1.02
N ARG A 31 45.15 -0.04 1.74
CA ARG A 31 45.20 0.47 3.12
C ARG A 31 46.06 1.72 3.15
N ALA A 32 45.59 2.74 3.86
CA ALA A 32 46.33 3.96 4.16
C ALA A 32 46.02 4.40 5.58
N ALA A 33 46.92 5.17 6.18
CA ALA A 33 46.75 5.75 7.50
C ALA A 33 47.06 7.25 7.44
N HIS A 34 46.36 8.03 8.25
CA HIS A 34 46.60 9.46 8.42
C HIS A 34 46.38 9.81 9.88
N THR A 35 47.18 10.74 10.40
CA THR A 35 47.16 11.17 11.79
C THR A 35 46.76 12.64 11.81
N LEU A 36 45.64 12.95 12.48
CA LEU A 36 45.19 14.32 12.73
C LEU A 36 45.79 14.78 14.07
N PHE A 37 46.67 15.78 14.03
CA PHE A 37 47.22 16.43 15.20
C PHE A 37 46.20 17.46 15.73
N LEU A 38 45.41 17.07 16.72
CA LEU A 38 44.32 17.88 17.28
C LEU A 38 44.83 19.16 17.97
N GLU A 39 46.08 19.15 18.43
CA GLU A 39 46.79 20.29 18.99
C GLU A 39 47.04 21.41 17.99
N GLU A 40 47.23 21.09 16.70
CA GLU A 40 47.45 22.07 15.62
C GLU A 40 46.15 22.77 15.20
N LEU A 41 45.00 22.16 15.52
CA LEU A 41 43.67 22.67 15.18
C LEU A 41 43.12 23.68 16.21
N GLY A 42 43.84 23.93 17.32
CA GLY A 42 43.48 24.97 18.31
C GLY A 42 42.18 24.70 19.06
N LEU A 43 41.78 23.44 19.20
CA LEU A 43 40.47 23.01 19.69
C LEU A 43 40.27 23.28 21.18
N LYS A 44 39.04 23.59 21.56
CA LYS A 44 38.60 23.77 22.96
C LYS A 44 37.65 22.64 23.39
N PRO A 45 37.45 22.42 24.71
CA PRO A 45 36.37 21.56 25.20
C PRO A 45 35.02 21.91 24.56
N GLY A 46 34.32 20.89 24.04
CA GLY A 46 33.07 21.06 23.29
C GLY A 46 33.23 21.32 21.78
N ASP A 47 34.46 21.44 21.25
CA ASP A 47 34.70 21.47 19.81
C ASP A 47 34.67 20.07 19.18
N LEU A 48 34.38 20.05 17.88
CA LEU A 48 34.07 18.84 17.09
C LEU A 48 34.92 18.78 15.83
N VAL A 49 35.50 17.60 15.55
CA VAL A 49 36.02 17.25 14.22
C VAL A 49 35.14 16.17 13.61
N ALA A 50 34.46 16.49 12.51
CA ALA A 50 33.68 15.53 11.74
C ALA A 50 34.51 15.04 10.54
N TYR A 51 34.51 13.74 10.24
CA TYR A 51 35.34 13.18 9.17
C TYR A 51 34.67 12.01 8.45
N HIS A 52 34.98 11.84 7.17
CA HIS A 52 34.56 10.71 6.34
C HIS A 52 35.59 10.41 5.25
N ALA A 53 35.57 9.20 4.68
CA ALA A 53 36.47 8.81 3.61
C ALA A 53 35.71 8.54 2.31
N THR A 54 36.27 8.95 1.17
CA THR A 54 35.77 8.59 -0.17
C THR A 54 36.81 7.73 -0.89
N ALA A 55 36.32 6.70 -1.58
CA ALA A 55 37.13 5.76 -2.34
C ALA A 55 36.64 5.73 -3.79
N LYS A 56 37.58 5.81 -4.75
CA LYS A 56 37.30 5.74 -6.18
C LYS A 56 38.03 4.56 -6.81
N ASP A 57 37.28 3.69 -7.48
CA ASP A 57 37.83 2.51 -8.16
C ASP A 57 38.44 2.83 -9.54
N GLY A 58 39.02 1.82 -10.18
CA GLY A 58 39.61 1.95 -11.53
C GLY A 58 38.60 2.05 -12.68
N ALA A 59 37.32 1.74 -12.44
CA ALA A 59 36.22 1.96 -13.39
C ALA A 59 35.60 3.36 -13.26
N GLY A 60 36.00 4.14 -12.24
CA GLY A 60 35.51 5.48 -11.97
C GLY A 60 34.32 5.53 -11.00
N ASN A 61 33.89 4.40 -10.45
CA ASN A 61 32.85 4.37 -9.42
C ASN A 61 33.41 4.96 -8.12
N THR A 62 32.56 5.71 -7.40
CA THR A 62 32.93 6.34 -6.12
C THR A 62 32.03 5.82 -5.00
N GLY A 63 32.64 5.36 -3.91
CA GLY A 63 31.97 5.04 -2.64
C GLY A 63 32.40 6.02 -1.55
N SER A 64 31.58 6.19 -0.52
CA SER A 64 31.88 7.02 0.66
C SER A 64 31.53 6.26 1.93
N SER A 65 32.29 6.46 3.01
CA SER A 65 32.01 5.92 4.34
C SER A 65 30.81 6.61 4.98
N ASP A 66 30.41 6.18 6.18
CA ASP A 66 29.59 7.01 7.06
C ASP A 66 30.43 8.19 7.60
N ILE A 67 29.76 9.17 8.20
CA ILE A 67 30.41 10.29 8.89
C ILE A 67 30.70 9.93 10.35
N TYR A 68 31.91 10.23 10.80
CA TYR A 68 32.40 9.99 12.15
C TYR A 68 32.75 11.30 12.84
N PHE A 69 32.82 11.26 14.17
CA PHE A 69 32.94 12.45 15.02
C PHE A 69 34.01 12.23 16.10
N LEU A 70 34.92 13.19 16.25
CA LEU A 70 35.82 13.32 17.39
C LEU A 70 35.35 14.51 18.24
N GLU A 71 34.97 14.23 19.50
CA GLU A 71 34.53 15.23 20.46
C GLU A 71 35.68 15.58 21.41
N VAL A 72 36.02 16.86 21.52
CA VAL A 72 37.08 17.32 22.43
C VAL A 72 36.51 17.48 23.83
N ARG A 73 36.94 16.61 24.75
CA ARG A 73 36.55 16.63 26.16
C ARG A 73 37.70 17.16 27.03
N PRO A 74 37.40 17.87 28.15
CA PRO A 74 38.43 18.28 29.09
C PRO A 74 39.03 17.03 29.78
N PHE A 75 40.34 17.04 30.02
CA PHE A 75 41.02 15.94 30.71
C PHE A 75 40.82 16.04 32.24
N GLY A 76 39.64 15.62 32.70
CA GLY A 76 39.31 15.51 34.13
C GLY A 76 39.88 14.24 34.76
N ARG A 77 40.58 14.37 35.91
CA ARG A 77 41.12 13.24 36.70
C ARG A 77 40.24 12.90 37.90
N ASP A 78 38.94 12.69 37.68
CA ASP A 78 38.02 12.32 38.76
C ASP A 78 37.66 10.84 38.72
N TYR A 79 38.52 10.03 39.35
CA TYR A 79 38.30 8.62 39.60
C TYR A 79 37.19 8.45 40.66
N LYS A 80 35.93 8.44 40.24
CA LYS A 80 34.86 7.90 41.11
C LYS A 80 34.94 6.38 41.08
N GLN A 81 35.40 5.80 42.18
CA GLN A 81 35.22 4.38 42.46
C GLN A 81 33.72 4.08 42.45
N ALA A 82 33.27 3.35 41.43
CA ALA A 82 31.89 2.89 41.35
C ALA A 82 31.70 1.77 42.38
N ASP A 83 31.37 2.13 43.61
CA ASP A 83 31.06 1.15 44.65
C ASP A 83 29.80 0.37 44.24
N ALA A 84 29.96 -0.94 44.19
CA ALA A 84 28.93 -1.89 43.81
C ALA A 84 27.87 -2.02 44.92
N ALA A 85 26.94 -1.07 44.97
CA ALA A 85 25.69 -1.17 45.72
C ALA A 85 24.54 -1.45 44.73
N GLY A 86 24.00 -2.67 44.75
CA GLY A 86 22.95 -3.08 43.83
C GLY A 86 21.62 -2.37 44.08
N GLY A 87 21.06 -1.76 43.05
CA GLY A 87 19.74 -1.13 43.03
C GLY A 87 19.36 -0.81 41.59
N GLY A 88 18.10 -1.04 41.21
CA GLY A 88 17.61 -1.06 39.83
C GLY A 88 18.16 0.04 38.92
N GLY A 89 18.68 -0.35 37.75
CA GLY A 89 19.16 0.56 36.72
C GLY A 89 18.03 1.33 36.05
N GLY A 90 17.56 2.40 36.71
CA GLY A 90 17.07 3.58 36.00
C GLY A 90 18.28 4.26 35.36
N GLY A 91 18.29 4.39 34.04
CA GLY A 91 19.32 5.14 33.36
C GLY A 91 19.23 6.60 33.80
N ALA A 92 20.31 7.15 34.36
CA ALA A 92 20.43 8.59 34.52
C ALA A 92 20.52 9.19 33.11
N ASP A 93 19.40 9.70 32.61
CA ASP A 93 19.32 10.35 31.30
C ASP A 93 20.12 11.66 31.35
N ASN A 94 21.38 11.54 30.94
CA ASN A 94 22.34 12.65 30.93
C ASN A 94 21.91 13.75 29.94
N PRO A 95 22.33 15.01 30.17
CA PRO A 95 22.18 16.09 29.21
C PRO A 95 22.85 15.82 27.84
N ASP A 96 23.78 14.86 27.77
CA ASP A 96 24.33 14.28 26.52
C ASP A 96 23.25 13.83 25.51
N GLY A 97 22.00 13.65 25.92
CA GLY A 97 20.89 13.27 25.04
C GLY A 97 20.59 14.27 23.92
N LEU A 98 20.87 15.57 24.10
CA LEU A 98 20.64 16.58 23.07
C LEU A 98 21.74 16.55 21.99
N SER A 99 23.03 16.54 22.37
CA SER A 99 24.12 16.37 21.39
C SER A 99 24.07 15.00 20.69
N ALA A 100 23.64 13.94 21.39
CA ALA A 100 23.42 12.63 20.77
C ALA A 100 22.35 12.68 19.66
N ARG A 101 21.16 13.25 19.94
CA ARG A 101 20.10 13.43 18.93
C ARG A 101 20.56 14.32 17.76
N GLN A 102 21.29 15.40 18.02
CA GLN A 102 21.81 16.26 16.95
C GLN A 102 22.83 15.51 16.08
N ARG A 103 23.68 14.66 16.68
CA ARG A 103 24.64 13.81 15.96
C ARG A 103 23.96 12.79 15.06
N GLU A 104 22.85 12.19 15.52
CA GLU A 104 22.01 11.31 14.69
C GLU A 104 21.41 12.04 13.48
N ILE A 105 20.97 13.30 13.66
CA ILE A 105 20.46 14.13 12.56
C ILE A 105 21.56 14.45 11.56
N VAL A 106 22.74 14.93 12.00
CA VAL A 106 23.90 15.20 11.12
C VAL A 106 24.28 13.94 10.32
N ALA A 107 24.33 12.78 10.99
CA ALA A 107 24.62 11.50 10.33
C ALA A 107 23.53 11.10 9.33
N GLY A 108 22.25 11.32 9.67
CA GLY A 108 21.11 11.07 8.79
C GLY A 108 21.11 11.97 7.54
N THR A 109 21.39 13.26 7.70
CA THR A 109 21.50 14.23 6.60
C THR A 109 22.71 13.94 5.70
N PHE A 110 23.85 13.56 6.27
CA PHE A 110 25.01 13.11 5.51
C PHE A 110 24.73 11.82 4.73
N ASN A 111 24.13 10.81 5.37
CA ASN A 111 23.76 9.55 4.73
C ASN A 111 22.71 9.77 3.63
N TRP A 112 21.77 10.70 3.82
CA TRP A 112 20.87 11.14 2.75
C TRP A 112 21.66 11.74 1.59
N LEU A 113 22.61 12.65 1.85
CA LEU A 113 23.40 13.27 0.78
C LEU A 113 24.21 12.23 -0.03
N ARG A 114 24.72 11.19 0.64
CA ARG A 114 25.44 10.06 0.03
C ARG A 114 24.54 9.11 -0.76
N ASP A 115 23.43 8.67 -0.17
CA ASP A 115 22.65 7.52 -0.67
C ASP A 115 21.33 7.89 -1.35
N SER A 116 20.89 9.14 -1.28
CA SER A 116 19.62 9.59 -1.86
C SER A 116 19.47 9.29 -3.37
N ALA A 117 20.58 9.27 -4.12
CA ALA A 117 20.57 8.90 -5.54
C ALA A 117 20.22 7.42 -5.81
N LYS A 118 20.34 6.54 -4.80
CA LYS A 118 20.07 5.10 -4.89
C LYS A 118 18.62 4.72 -4.59
N VAL A 119 17.85 5.64 -3.98
CA VAL A 119 16.47 5.41 -3.54
C VAL A 119 15.45 6.20 -4.38
N THR A 120 14.17 5.89 -4.24
CA THR A 120 13.13 6.50 -5.09
C THR A 120 12.95 8.00 -4.83
N VAL A 121 12.42 8.75 -5.80
CA VAL A 121 12.15 10.20 -5.64
C VAL A 121 11.19 10.47 -4.47
N GLN A 122 10.25 9.55 -4.21
CA GLN A 122 9.30 9.63 -3.11
C GLN A 122 10.00 9.42 -1.76
N GLU A 123 10.72 8.31 -1.63
CA GLU A 123 11.46 7.92 -0.42
C GLU A 123 12.52 8.97 -0.05
N ARG A 124 13.21 9.57 -1.03
CA ARG A 124 14.08 10.74 -0.81
C ARG A 124 13.35 11.88 -0.09
N ARG A 125 12.14 12.23 -0.52
CA ARG A 125 11.34 13.34 0.05
C ARG A 125 10.80 12.98 1.43
N GLU A 126 10.42 11.72 1.65
CA GLU A 126 9.91 11.23 2.94
C GLU A 126 11.04 11.16 3.99
N ASN A 127 12.23 10.69 3.62
CA ASN A 127 13.41 10.68 4.48
C ASN A 127 13.86 12.10 4.83
N LEU A 128 13.90 13.02 3.85
CA LEU A 128 14.31 14.40 4.11
C LEU A 128 13.31 15.18 4.98
N ALA A 129 12.00 14.96 4.78
CA ALA A 129 10.98 15.50 5.67
C ALA A 129 11.10 14.95 7.09
N THR A 130 11.47 13.67 7.24
CA THR A 130 11.72 13.04 8.55
C THR A 130 12.88 13.72 9.28
N LEU A 131 13.97 14.02 8.58
CA LEU A 131 15.11 14.79 9.12
C LEU A 131 14.68 16.21 9.52
N ALA A 132 13.93 16.92 8.68
CA ALA A 132 13.45 18.28 8.98
C ALA A 132 12.57 18.33 10.26
N ILE A 133 11.65 17.36 10.42
CA ILE A 133 10.82 17.24 11.64
C ILE A 133 11.70 16.90 12.86
N GLY A 134 12.70 16.03 12.70
CA GLY A 134 13.65 15.70 13.77
C GLY A 134 14.41 16.92 14.25
N GLN A 135 14.95 17.71 13.31
CA GLN A 135 15.68 18.94 13.61
C GLN A 135 14.80 20.00 14.29
N GLY A 136 13.57 20.20 13.82
CA GLY A 136 12.65 21.17 14.40
C GLY A 136 12.07 20.75 15.76
N ARG A 137 11.91 19.44 16.00
CA ARG A 137 11.64 18.91 17.35
C ARG A 137 12.80 19.23 18.29
N LEU A 138 14.02 18.85 17.92
CA LEU A 138 15.19 19.07 18.75
C LEU A 138 15.44 20.55 19.04
N ARG A 139 15.20 21.44 18.07
CA ARG A 139 15.21 22.90 18.32
C ARG A 139 14.17 23.33 19.35
N THR A 140 12.98 22.74 19.32
CA THR A 140 11.91 23.02 20.28
C THR A 140 12.30 22.55 21.69
N ASP A 141 12.89 21.34 21.81
CA ASP A 141 13.41 20.78 23.06
C ASP A 141 14.49 21.71 23.66
N VAL A 142 15.47 22.13 22.83
CA VAL A 142 16.55 23.06 23.21
C VAL A 142 16.00 24.42 23.66
N ALA A 143 15.08 25.02 22.89
CA ALA A 143 14.44 26.29 23.25
C ALA A 143 13.51 26.19 24.47
N GLY A 144 13.05 24.98 24.82
CA GLY A 144 12.31 24.70 26.05
C GLY A 144 13.23 24.56 27.26
N LEU A 145 14.38 23.88 27.10
CA LEU A 145 15.42 23.80 28.12
C LEU A 145 16.01 25.19 28.43
N ASP A 146 16.32 25.97 27.40
CA ASP A 146 16.87 27.33 27.53
C ASP A 146 15.94 28.28 28.31
N ARG A 147 14.64 28.30 27.98
CA ARG A 147 13.65 29.09 28.73
C ARG A 147 13.59 28.69 30.21
N ARG A 148 13.59 27.38 30.52
CA ARG A 148 13.60 26.88 31.90
C ARG A 148 14.89 27.25 32.64
N LEU A 149 16.03 27.29 31.94
CA LEU A 149 17.31 27.74 32.49
C LEU A 149 17.24 29.23 32.89
N VAL A 150 16.71 30.08 32.02
CA VAL A 150 16.53 31.53 32.28
C VAL A 150 15.52 31.77 33.40
N GLU A 151 14.35 31.12 33.36
CA GLU A 151 13.29 31.24 34.38
C GLU A 151 13.78 30.83 35.78
N ARG A 152 14.57 29.76 35.88
CA ARG A 152 15.10 29.26 37.15
C ARG A 152 16.31 30.07 37.67
N ASN A 153 17.09 30.69 36.78
CA ASN A 153 18.31 31.43 37.13
C ASN A 153 18.13 32.96 37.23
N ALA A 154 16.91 33.49 37.09
CA ALA A 154 16.59 34.92 37.12
C ALA A 154 17.00 35.71 38.40
N ALA A 155 17.58 35.03 39.41
CA ALA A 155 18.02 35.61 40.68
C ALA A 155 19.53 35.50 40.96
N VAL A 156 20.35 34.91 40.08
CA VAL A 156 21.79 34.65 40.34
C VAL A 156 22.68 35.16 39.21
N VAL A 157 23.65 36.01 39.56
CA VAL A 157 24.65 36.59 38.64
C VAL A 157 25.84 35.64 38.50
N ASP A 158 25.61 34.45 37.94
CA ASP A 158 26.67 33.47 37.69
C ASP A 158 27.05 33.40 36.20
N THR A 159 28.36 33.39 35.94
CA THR A 159 28.95 33.50 34.60
C THR A 159 28.77 32.23 33.76
N VAL A 160 28.81 31.06 34.39
CA VAL A 160 28.67 29.76 33.67
C VAL A 160 27.24 29.58 33.15
N PHE A 161 26.22 29.99 33.91
CA PHE A 161 24.83 29.97 33.45
C PHE A 161 24.59 30.87 32.23
N HIS A 162 25.21 32.06 32.19
CA HIS A 162 25.14 32.95 31.03
C HIS A 162 25.81 32.33 29.80
N GLN A 163 26.91 31.59 29.99
CA GLN A 163 27.58 30.86 28.92
C GLN A 163 26.72 29.70 28.38
N ILE A 164 26.10 28.90 29.26
CA ILE A 164 25.19 27.82 28.85
C ILE A 164 24.00 28.39 28.06
N HIS A 165 23.36 29.47 28.54
CA HIS A 165 22.28 30.16 27.83
C HIS A 165 22.72 30.64 26.43
N ALA A 166 23.87 31.31 26.33
CA ALA A 166 24.38 31.82 25.06
C ALA A 166 24.67 30.71 24.04
N GLU A 167 25.23 29.57 24.49
CA GLU A 167 25.48 28.41 23.63
C GLU A 167 24.17 27.71 23.22
N LEU A 168 23.17 27.59 24.11
CA LEU A 168 21.85 27.04 23.76
C LEU A 168 21.06 27.95 22.79
N GLU A 169 21.12 29.27 22.96
CA GLU A 169 20.51 30.24 22.04
C GLU A 169 21.18 30.16 20.65
N ALA A 170 22.50 30.04 20.61
CA ALA A 170 23.26 29.84 19.37
C ALA A 170 22.94 28.50 18.69
N ALA A 171 22.86 27.41 19.46
CA ALA A 171 22.40 26.12 18.97
C ALA A 171 21.01 26.24 18.34
N GLY A 172 20.05 26.87 19.02
CA GLY A 172 18.70 27.08 18.51
C GLY A 172 18.64 27.84 17.17
N LYS A 173 19.51 28.83 16.98
CA LYS A 173 19.62 29.60 15.72
C LYS A 173 20.17 28.74 14.57
N GLU A 174 21.27 28.02 14.79
CA GLU A 174 21.86 27.15 13.76
C GLU A 174 20.94 25.94 13.45
N MET A 175 20.23 25.40 14.44
CA MET A 175 19.17 24.40 14.22
C MET A 175 18.02 24.93 13.36
N GLN A 176 17.64 26.21 13.51
CA GLN A 176 16.60 26.80 12.65
C GLN A 176 17.08 26.92 11.20
N ALA A 177 18.33 27.32 10.99
CA ALA A 177 18.92 27.39 9.65
C ALA A 177 18.98 25.99 8.98
N ALA A 178 19.36 24.96 9.75
CA ALA A 178 19.31 23.57 9.31
C ALA A 178 17.89 23.11 8.97
N GLU A 179 16.93 23.34 9.87
CA GLU A 179 15.50 23.02 9.72
C GLU A 179 14.90 23.61 8.43
N GLU A 180 15.14 24.88 8.16
CA GLU A 180 14.70 25.54 6.93
C GLU A 180 15.40 24.97 5.68
N GLY A 181 16.70 24.67 5.77
CA GLY A 181 17.47 24.07 4.67
C GLY A 181 16.98 22.66 4.29
N LEU A 182 16.80 21.77 5.27
CA LEU A 182 16.19 20.45 5.08
C LEU A 182 14.78 20.59 4.49
N GLY A 183 14.00 21.51 5.06
CA GLY A 183 12.65 21.85 4.65
C GLY A 183 12.50 22.25 3.19
N ARG A 184 13.38 23.15 2.71
CA ARG A 184 13.44 23.62 1.31
C ARG A 184 13.99 22.57 0.33
N GLY A 185 14.37 21.38 0.79
CA GLY A 185 14.97 20.35 -0.06
C GLY A 185 16.48 20.51 -0.28
N GLN A 186 17.17 21.25 0.58
CA GLN A 186 18.58 21.67 0.43
C GLN A 186 19.50 21.13 1.55
N PRO A 187 19.60 19.80 1.77
CA PRO A 187 20.38 19.23 2.88
C PRO A 187 21.88 19.56 2.82
N ALA A 188 22.45 19.76 1.63
CA ALA A 188 23.83 20.22 1.47
C ALA A 188 24.09 21.61 2.08
N GLN A 189 23.05 22.45 2.21
CA GLN A 189 23.12 23.76 2.87
C GLN A 189 22.77 23.67 4.37
N ALA A 190 22.01 22.65 4.77
CA ALA A 190 21.67 22.39 6.17
C ALA A 190 22.84 21.79 6.96
N LEU A 191 23.57 20.83 6.38
CA LEU A 191 24.62 20.06 7.08
C LEU A 191 25.66 20.91 7.85
N PRO A 192 26.18 22.05 7.34
CA PRO A 192 27.09 22.90 8.11
C PRO A 192 26.43 23.53 9.35
N ALA A 193 25.15 23.92 9.24
CA ALA A 193 24.38 24.47 10.36
C ALA A 193 24.05 23.38 11.40
N GLU A 194 23.73 22.15 10.95
CA GLU A 194 23.57 21.00 11.85
C GLU A 194 24.85 20.68 12.64
N GLN A 195 26.03 20.81 12.01
CA GLN A 195 27.33 20.58 12.65
C GLN A 195 27.69 21.66 13.68
N LYS A 196 27.36 22.93 13.41
CA LYS A 196 27.52 24.01 14.39
C LYS A 196 26.52 23.90 15.55
N ALA A 197 25.28 23.53 15.28
CA ALA A 197 24.30 23.24 16.33
C ALA A 197 24.80 22.14 17.28
N LEU A 198 25.43 21.09 16.73
CA LEU A 198 26.07 20.03 17.53
C LEU A 198 27.20 20.57 18.41
N GLN A 199 28.09 21.40 17.86
CA GLN A 199 29.17 22.05 18.60
C GLN A 199 28.63 22.91 19.76
N HIS A 200 27.64 23.76 19.50
CA HIS A 200 27.04 24.63 20.52
C HIS A 200 26.40 23.80 21.66
N LEU A 201 25.71 22.70 21.34
CA LEU A 201 25.21 21.77 22.37
C LEU A 201 26.34 21.13 23.18
N GLN A 202 27.40 20.65 22.53
CA GLN A 202 28.53 20.02 23.22
C GLN A 202 29.27 21.01 24.14
N ARG A 203 29.33 22.29 23.78
CA ARG A 203 29.85 23.38 24.64
C ARG A 203 28.94 23.67 25.83
N ALA A 204 27.63 23.73 25.63
CA ALA A 204 26.65 23.87 26.72
C ALA A 204 26.74 22.68 27.69
N GLU A 205 26.84 21.45 27.19
CA GLU A 205 27.04 20.23 27.97
C GLU A 205 28.39 20.19 28.71
N ALA A 206 29.45 20.75 28.13
CA ALA A 206 30.76 20.88 28.78
C ALA A 206 30.71 21.88 29.94
N ALA A 207 30.13 23.07 29.74
CA ALA A 207 29.95 24.08 30.78
C ALA A 207 29.01 23.61 31.91
N TYR A 208 27.96 22.86 31.58
CA TYR A 208 27.08 22.23 32.57
C TYR A 208 27.83 21.17 33.42
N ARG A 209 28.64 20.33 32.79
CA ARG A 209 29.49 19.36 33.52
C ARG A 209 30.50 20.04 34.44
N GLU A 210 31.12 21.14 33.99
CA GLU A 210 32.04 21.93 34.81
C GLU A 210 31.35 22.47 36.07
N MET A 211 30.15 23.06 35.92
CA MET A 211 29.31 23.48 37.05
C MET A 211 28.97 22.30 37.99
N GLN A 212 28.60 21.14 37.45
CA GLN A 212 28.27 19.96 38.26
C GLN A 212 29.48 19.47 39.07
N VAL A 213 30.69 19.54 38.52
CA VAL A 213 31.94 19.22 39.23
C VAL A 213 32.29 20.30 40.26
N GLN A 214 32.12 21.58 39.94
CA GLN A 214 32.38 22.69 40.87
C GLN A 214 31.44 22.66 42.09
N MET A 215 30.15 22.38 41.87
CA MET A 215 29.14 22.20 42.93
C MET A 215 29.32 20.88 43.69
N GLY A 216 29.78 19.82 43.02
CA GLY A 216 30.04 18.51 43.65
C GLY A 216 31.38 18.39 44.37
N GLY A 217 32.34 19.28 44.07
CA GLY A 217 33.69 19.28 44.63
C GLY A 217 33.84 20.07 45.94
N GLN A 218 32.82 20.85 46.33
CA GLN A 218 32.87 21.70 47.51
C GLN A 218 31.79 21.33 48.54
N GLY A 219 32.18 20.53 49.54
CA GLY A 219 31.46 20.45 50.82
C GLY A 219 30.88 19.09 51.18
N GLY A 220 31.71 18.22 51.74
CA GLY A 220 31.20 17.20 52.65
C GLY A 220 30.67 17.87 53.92
N GLY A 221 29.35 18.00 54.05
CA GLY A 221 28.66 18.36 55.28
C GLY A 221 27.89 19.69 55.25
N GLY A 222 26.55 19.61 55.15
CA GLY A 222 25.64 20.65 55.65
C GLY A 222 24.55 21.11 54.67
N GLY A 223 23.28 20.81 55.00
CA GLY A 223 22.11 21.57 54.52
C GLY A 223 21.40 20.99 53.28
N GLY A 224 20.26 20.32 53.51
CA GLY A 224 19.38 19.81 52.44
C GLY A 224 18.62 20.91 51.70
N ARG A 225 19.31 21.67 50.84
CA ARG A 225 18.68 22.65 49.93
C ARG A 225 19.18 22.58 48.49
N ASP A 226 20.43 22.18 48.27
CA ASP A 226 21.01 22.12 46.92
C ASP A 226 20.88 20.75 46.24
N GLN A 227 20.66 19.67 46.99
CA GLN A 227 20.38 18.35 46.40
C GLN A 227 19.05 18.32 45.65
N ALA A 228 18.03 19.01 46.16
CA ALA A 228 16.75 19.20 45.47
C ALA A 228 16.92 19.82 44.08
N ARG A 229 17.89 20.73 43.88
CA ARG A 229 18.12 21.38 42.58
C ARG A 229 18.65 20.43 41.50
N ALA A 230 19.36 19.37 41.87
CA ALA A 230 19.87 18.37 40.93
C ALA A 230 18.80 17.34 40.55
N GLU A 231 17.99 16.93 41.53
CA GLU A 231 16.82 16.07 41.33
C GLU A 231 15.75 16.82 40.49
N ASP A 232 15.45 18.08 40.82
CA ASP A 232 14.60 19.01 40.04
C ASP A 232 15.12 19.32 38.61
N LEU A 233 16.30 18.84 38.21
CA LEU A 233 16.83 18.94 36.83
C LEU A 233 16.69 17.63 36.06
N ALA A 234 16.74 16.47 36.72
CA ALA A 234 16.42 15.18 36.11
C ALA A 234 14.93 15.08 35.75
N ASP A 235 14.05 15.52 36.67
CA ASP A 235 12.60 15.60 36.48
C ASP A 235 12.18 16.44 35.25
N LEU A 236 13.03 17.38 34.80
CA LEU A 236 12.77 18.18 33.59
C LEU A 236 12.85 17.39 32.28
N PHE A 237 13.58 16.26 32.28
CA PHE A 237 13.72 15.39 31.11
C PHE A 237 12.70 14.23 31.15
N GLU A 238 12.36 13.71 32.34
CA GLU A 238 11.53 12.51 32.48
C GLU A 238 10.04 12.76 32.13
N LEU A 239 9.48 13.90 32.55
CA LEU A 239 8.03 14.16 32.53
C LEU A 239 7.43 14.34 31.12
N GLU A 240 8.25 14.58 30.10
CA GLU A 240 7.79 14.83 28.72
C GLU A 240 7.48 13.52 27.96
N THR A 241 8.20 12.44 28.28
CA THR A 241 8.09 11.13 27.63
C THR A 241 6.79 10.39 27.98
N ASP A 242 6.33 10.48 29.22
CA ASP A 242 5.19 9.70 29.73
C ASP A 242 3.83 10.39 29.54
N LYS A 243 3.80 11.74 29.46
CA LYS A 243 2.57 12.47 29.10
C LYS A 243 2.10 12.17 27.68
N LEU A 244 3.00 11.81 26.77
CA LEU A 244 2.68 11.53 25.36
C LEU A 244 2.09 10.12 25.13
N LYS A 245 2.36 9.14 26.01
CA LYS A 245 1.79 7.78 25.90
C LYS A 245 0.39 7.68 26.50
N ASN A 246 0.12 8.36 27.61
CA ASN A 246 -1.04 8.07 28.46
C ASN A 246 -2.32 8.88 28.14
N GLN A 247 -2.27 9.87 27.23
CA GLN A 247 -3.39 10.80 27.02
C GLN A 247 -4.36 10.45 25.88
N TYR A 248 -4.09 9.42 25.08
CA TYR A 248 -4.87 9.08 23.88
C TYR A 248 -5.44 7.65 23.86
N GLU A 249 -5.43 6.94 24.99
CA GLU A 249 -5.98 5.58 25.11
C GLU A 249 -6.99 5.46 26.26
N SER A 250 -8.07 4.69 26.03
CA SER A 250 -9.38 4.74 26.74
C SER A 250 -10.11 6.09 26.54
N VAL A 251 -11.42 6.16 26.31
CA VAL A 251 -12.52 5.36 26.86
C VAL A 251 -13.52 4.83 25.79
N ARG A 252 -13.46 5.27 24.53
CA ARG A 252 -14.48 4.93 23.50
C ARG A 252 -14.27 3.62 22.70
N ARG A 253 -13.28 2.78 23.00
CA ARG A 253 -13.00 1.54 22.23
C ARG A 253 -13.77 0.29 22.68
N SER A 254 -14.30 0.23 23.90
CA SER A 254 -14.73 -1.04 24.49
C SER A 254 -16.05 -1.60 23.97
N GLU A 255 -17.05 -0.75 23.70
CA GLU A 255 -18.41 -1.21 23.36
C GLU A 255 -18.54 -1.70 21.91
N GLU A 256 -17.86 -1.09 20.93
CA GLU A 256 -17.86 -1.61 19.56
C GLU A 256 -17.08 -2.92 19.41
N GLN A 257 -16.15 -3.21 20.33
CA GLN A 257 -15.24 -4.34 20.22
C GLN A 257 -15.84 -5.62 20.80
N SER A 258 -16.66 -5.54 21.86
CA SER A 258 -17.38 -6.69 22.43
C SER A 258 -18.40 -7.28 21.45
N THR A 259 -19.28 -6.45 20.87
CA THR A 259 -20.31 -6.91 19.92
C THR A 259 -19.73 -7.59 18.67
N ARG A 260 -18.49 -7.23 18.28
CA ARG A 260 -17.78 -7.88 17.15
C ARG A 260 -17.19 -9.23 17.54
N GLN A 261 -16.55 -9.32 18.71
CA GLN A 261 -16.00 -10.58 19.23
C GLN A 261 -17.11 -11.62 19.43
N GLU A 262 -18.29 -11.21 19.92
CA GLU A 262 -19.45 -12.09 20.06
C GLU A 262 -19.91 -12.67 18.71
N LEU A 263 -19.92 -11.87 17.64
CA LEU A 263 -20.28 -12.33 16.29
C LEU A 263 -19.30 -13.36 15.73
N ASP A 264 -18.00 -13.10 15.80
CA ASP A 264 -16.99 -14.03 15.32
C ASP A 264 -17.06 -15.36 16.11
N GLU A 265 -17.29 -15.27 17.41
CA GLU A 265 -17.50 -16.46 18.25
C GLU A 265 -18.77 -17.23 17.83
N THR A 266 -19.90 -16.56 17.59
CA THR A 266 -21.12 -17.23 17.09
C THR A 266 -20.87 -17.91 15.74
N MET A 267 -20.05 -17.32 14.86
CA MET A 267 -19.71 -17.88 13.55
C MET A 267 -18.86 -19.16 13.69
N GLU A 268 -17.88 -19.17 14.58
CA GLU A 268 -17.10 -20.37 14.91
C GLU A 268 -17.93 -21.46 15.60
N ARG A 269 -18.88 -21.08 16.46
CA ARG A 269 -19.84 -22.00 17.09
C ARG A 269 -20.77 -22.61 16.03
N LEU A 270 -21.25 -21.82 15.07
CA LEU A 270 -22.05 -22.28 13.92
C LEU A 270 -21.30 -23.29 13.05
N ARG A 271 -20.04 -23.00 12.69
CA ARG A 271 -19.20 -23.94 11.91
C ARG A 271 -18.98 -25.26 12.66
N ARG A 272 -18.72 -25.21 13.98
CA ARG A 272 -18.60 -26.40 14.84
C ARG A 272 -19.92 -27.19 14.91
N LEU A 273 -21.05 -26.50 15.06
CA LEU A 273 -22.39 -27.11 15.11
C LEU A 273 -22.75 -27.81 13.79
N ALA A 274 -22.49 -27.16 12.65
CA ALA A 274 -22.70 -27.74 11.33
C ALA A 274 -21.83 -28.99 11.09
N SER A 275 -20.56 -28.95 11.53
CA SER A 275 -19.66 -30.11 11.46
C SER A 275 -20.14 -31.29 12.32
N ARG A 276 -20.64 -31.03 13.54
CA ARG A 276 -21.24 -32.08 14.39
C ARG A 276 -22.52 -32.66 13.76
N GLN A 277 -23.42 -31.81 13.27
CA GLN A 277 -24.65 -32.28 12.61
C GLN A 277 -24.37 -33.13 11.38
N GLN A 278 -23.31 -32.81 10.62
CA GLN A 278 -22.87 -33.66 9.51
C GLN A 278 -22.43 -35.05 9.99
N GLN A 279 -21.60 -35.13 11.04
CA GLN A 279 -21.15 -36.40 11.60
C GLN A 279 -22.32 -37.25 12.14
N GLU A 280 -23.31 -36.64 12.79
CA GLU A 280 -24.52 -37.36 13.25
C GLU A 280 -25.42 -37.82 12.09
N ASN A 281 -25.54 -37.02 11.03
CA ASN A 281 -26.24 -37.45 9.81
C ASN A 281 -25.54 -38.64 9.15
N GLU A 282 -24.20 -38.63 9.05
CA GLU A 282 -23.41 -39.74 8.50
C GLU A 282 -23.53 -41.01 9.38
N ARG A 283 -23.56 -40.87 10.71
CA ARG A 283 -23.83 -41.98 11.65
C ARG A 283 -25.21 -42.58 11.43
N MET A 284 -26.26 -41.74 11.34
CA MET A 284 -27.62 -42.21 11.07
C MET A 284 -27.77 -42.86 9.69
N GLN A 285 -27.09 -42.35 8.65
CA GLN A 285 -27.10 -42.94 7.31
C GLN A 285 -26.49 -44.34 7.33
N ARG A 286 -25.29 -44.51 7.92
CA ARG A 286 -24.65 -45.83 8.07
C ARG A 286 -25.50 -46.80 8.89
N MET A 287 -26.16 -46.32 9.94
CA MET A 287 -27.06 -47.15 10.76
C MET A 287 -28.32 -47.57 9.99
N ALA A 288 -28.91 -46.66 9.20
CA ALA A 288 -30.07 -46.96 8.35
C ALA A 288 -29.71 -47.92 7.21
N GLU A 289 -28.51 -47.80 6.64
CA GLU A 289 -27.99 -48.69 5.59
C GLU A 289 -27.71 -50.10 6.13
N ALA A 290 -27.01 -50.22 7.27
CA ALA A 290 -26.78 -51.50 7.95
C ALA A 290 -28.09 -52.16 8.43
N LEU A 291 -29.09 -51.35 8.82
CA LEU A 291 -30.43 -51.86 9.13
C LEU A 291 -31.14 -52.33 7.85
N ARG A 292 -31.00 -51.62 6.72
CA ARG A 292 -31.58 -52.01 5.43
C ARG A 292 -31.00 -53.34 4.92
N GLU A 293 -29.68 -53.54 5.00
CA GLU A 293 -29.02 -54.82 4.71
C GLU A 293 -29.56 -55.96 5.59
N ARG A 294 -29.71 -55.72 6.90
CA ARG A 294 -30.31 -56.71 7.82
C ARG A 294 -31.79 -56.97 7.56
N THR A 295 -32.55 -55.96 7.12
CA THR A 295 -34.01 -56.06 6.94
C THR A 295 -34.39 -56.72 5.60
N SER A 296 -33.46 -56.79 4.62
CA SER A 296 -33.60 -57.70 3.47
C SER A 296 -33.57 -59.20 3.84
N GLY A 297 -33.22 -59.54 5.09
CA GLY A 297 -33.19 -60.90 5.63
C GLY A 297 -34.16 -61.14 6.79
N GLN A 298 -35.47 -61.08 6.51
CA GLN A 298 -36.55 -61.75 7.26
C GLN A 298 -36.69 -61.46 8.79
N GLY A 299 -37.71 -60.68 9.16
CA GLY A 299 -38.23 -60.61 10.54
C GLY A 299 -38.25 -59.20 11.14
N ALA A 300 -39.44 -58.60 11.25
CA ALA A 300 -39.60 -57.28 11.86
C ALA A 300 -39.56 -57.37 13.41
N GLY A 301 -38.50 -56.82 14.01
CA GLY A 301 -38.36 -56.66 15.47
C GLY A 301 -38.38 -55.19 15.88
N SER A 302 -39.48 -54.73 16.49
CA SER A 302 -39.60 -53.38 17.04
C SER A 302 -38.72 -53.23 18.29
N GLY A 303 -37.64 -52.46 18.21
CA GLY A 303 -36.70 -52.29 19.34
C GLY A 303 -35.50 -51.40 19.07
N GLY A 304 -35.74 -50.14 18.65
CA GLY A 304 -34.67 -49.21 18.23
C GLY A 304 -34.86 -47.74 18.65
N GLN A 305 -35.72 -47.45 19.63
CA GLN A 305 -36.01 -46.09 20.09
C GLN A 305 -35.13 -45.74 21.31
N GLY A 306 -34.15 -44.84 21.14
CA GLY A 306 -33.43 -44.28 22.30
C GLY A 306 -32.13 -43.54 21.98
N ALA A 307 -31.18 -44.19 21.30
CA ALA A 307 -29.77 -43.77 21.34
C ALA A 307 -29.43 -42.46 20.58
N GLY A 308 -29.98 -42.24 19.37
CA GLY A 308 -29.67 -41.03 18.58
C GLY A 308 -30.44 -39.77 18.98
N GLY A 309 -31.54 -39.93 19.73
CA GLY A 309 -32.46 -38.82 20.05
C GLY A 309 -32.00 -37.88 21.16
N SER A 310 -30.90 -38.18 21.87
CA SER A 310 -30.32 -37.32 22.91
C SER A 310 -29.36 -36.30 22.31
N ALA A 311 -28.36 -36.75 21.54
CA ALA A 311 -27.39 -35.88 20.86
C ALA A 311 -28.08 -34.88 19.92
N GLN A 312 -29.07 -35.34 19.14
CA GLN A 312 -29.85 -34.47 18.25
C GLN A 312 -30.69 -33.42 19.03
N ARG A 313 -31.10 -33.71 20.28
CA ARG A 313 -31.77 -32.73 21.17
C ARG A 313 -30.79 -31.72 21.75
N GLU A 314 -29.55 -32.11 22.02
CA GLU A 314 -28.51 -31.20 22.52
C GLU A 314 -28.05 -30.22 21.43
N LEU A 315 -27.79 -30.72 20.21
CA LEU A 315 -27.49 -29.89 19.04
C LEU A 315 -28.61 -28.87 18.77
N ALA A 316 -29.88 -29.27 18.93
CA ALA A 316 -31.01 -28.37 18.77
C ALA A 316 -31.06 -27.23 19.82
N ARG A 317 -30.68 -27.50 21.07
CA ARG A 317 -30.59 -26.47 22.12
C ARG A 317 -29.47 -25.48 21.83
N GLN A 318 -28.28 -26.00 21.48
CA GLN A 318 -27.14 -25.18 21.05
C GLN A 318 -27.50 -24.32 19.83
N ALA A 319 -28.24 -24.87 18.87
CA ALA A 319 -28.75 -24.13 17.72
C ALA A 319 -29.68 -22.97 18.12
N GLU A 320 -30.60 -23.21 19.06
CA GLU A 320 -31.58 -22.22 19.53
C GLU A 320 -30.96 -21.10 20.38
N GLU A 321 -29.99 -21.43 21.24
CA GLU A 321 -29.25 -20.45 22.06
C GLU A 321 -28.45 -19.47 21.20
N GLU A 322 -27.70 -19.98 20.21
CA GLU A 322 -26.94 -19.17 19.27
C GLU A 322 -27.85 -18.36 18.32
N ALA A 323 -28.99 -18.92 17.90
CA ALA A 323 -29.97 -18.16 17.12
C ALA A 323 -30.53 -16.96 17.90
N ARG A 324 -30.77 -17.12 19.21
CA ARG A 324 -31.18 -16.02 20.11
C ARG A 324 -30.05 -15.00 20.34
N ARG A 325 -28.78 -15.39 20.26
CA ARG A 325 -27.63 -14.45 20.24
C ARG A 325 -27.65 -13.63 18.96
N LEU A 326 -27.73 -14.29 17.80
CA LEU A 326 -27.80 -13.64 16.49
C LEU A 326 -29.00 -12.69 16.39
N GLU A 327 -30.16 -13.04 16.96
CA GLU A 327 -31.33 -12.14 16.95
C GLU A 327 -31.12 -10.86 17.78
N ARG A 328 -30.42 -10.92 18.92
CA ARG A 328 -30.04 -9.71 19.67
C ARG A 328 -29.06 -8.86 18.87
N LEU A 329 -27.99 -9.47 18.36
CA LEU A 329 -26.97 -8.82 17.55
C LEU A 329 -27.54 -8.18 16.27
N ALA A 330 -28.55 -8.82 15.66
CA ALA A 330 -29.28 -8.28 14.51
C ALA A 330 -30.10 -7.03 14.86
N ARG A 331 -30.72 -6.99 16.05
CA ARG A 331 -31.46 -5.82 16.56
C ARG A 331 -30.52 -4.69 16.99
N GLU A 332 -29.39 -5.02 17.63
CA GLU A 332 -28.37 -4.06 18.06
C GLU A 332 -27.65 -3.39 16.89
N GLN A 333 -27.33 -4.15 15.83
CA GLN A 333 -26.65 -3.64 14.63
C GLN A 333 -27.59 -3.23 13.49
N ASN A 334 -28.90 -3.45 13.63
CA ASN A 334 -29.91 -3.25 12.58
C ASN A 334 -29.58 -3.94 11.22
N SER A 335 -28.92 -5.11 11.25
CA SER A 335 -28.56 -5.85 10.02
C SER A 335 -29.65 -6.85 9.61
N PRO A 336 -30.24 -6.73 8.40
CA PRO A 336 -31.20 -7.70 7.89
C PRO A 336 -30.56 -9.07 7.61
N GLU A 337 -29.28 -9.11 7.25
CA GLU A 337 -28.53 -10.36 7.00
C GLU A 337 -28.32 -11.17 8.27
N LEU A 338 -28.02 -10.51 9.41
CA LEU A 338 -27.96 -11.17 10.72
C LEU A 338 -29.35 -11.69 11.14
N ALA A 339 -30.42 -10.96 10.83
CA ALA A 339 -31.79 -11.43 11.08
C ALA A 339 -32.14 -12.66 10.21
N ASP A 340 -31.70 -12.71 8.96
CA ASP A 340 -31.84 -13.91 8.10
C ASP A 340 -31.02 -15.10 8.60
N ALA A 341 -29.80 -14.86 9.10
CA ALA A 341 -28.99 -15.91 9.72
C ALA A 341 -29.68 -16.46 10.97
N ALA A 342 -30.22 -15.59 11.84
CA ALA A 342 -30.98 -15.97 13.02
C ALA A 342 -32.22 -16.81 12.68
N ARG A 343 -33.03 -16.36 11.70
CA ARG A 343 -34.20 -17.11 11.18
C ARG A 343 -33.80 -18.51 10.70
N ARG A 344 -32.78 -18.61 9.83
CA ARG A 344 -32.28 -19.89 9.30
C ARG A 344 -31.77 -20.82 10.39
N MET A 345 -31.20 -20.27 11.47
CA MET A 345 -30.72 -21.04 12.60
C MET A 345 -31.85 -21.54 13.51
N GLN A 346 -32.93 -20.77 13.69
CA GLN A 346 -34.16 -21.22 14.35
C GLN A 346 -34.81 -22.39 13.58
N GLU A 347 -34.94 -22.28 12.26
CA GLU A 347 -35.45 -23.36 11.40
C GLU A 347 -34.60 -24.64 11.49
N ALA A 348 -33.27 -24.50 11.59
CA ALA A 348 -32.36 -25.61 11.81
C ALA A 348 -32.62 -26.29 13.17
N ALA A 349 -32.75 -25.51 14.26
CA ALA A 349 -33.05 -26.03 15.60
C ALA A 349 -34.38 -26.80 15.65
N GLU A 350 -35.40 -26.34 14.92
CA GLU A 350 -36.67 -27.05 14.79
C GLU A 350 -36.56 -28.35 13.99
N ALA A 351 -35.83 -28.35 12.86
CA ALA A 351 -35.56 -29.55 12.09
C ALA A 351 -34.81 -30.60 12.93
N MET A 352 -33.85 -30.19 13.76
CA MET A 352 -33.19 -31.06 14.73
C MET A 352 -34.14 -31.61 15.79
N ARG A 353 -35.01 -30.77 16.39
CA ARG A 353 -36.05 -31.24 17.34
C ARG A 353 -36.99 -32.26 16.70
N ARG A 354 -37.41 -32.05 15.44
CA ARG A 354 -38.23 -33.01 14.68
C ARG A 354 -37.49 -34.32 14.40
N ALA A 355 -36.20 -34.27 14.04
CA ALA A 355 -35.37 -35.46 13.86
C ALA A 355 -35.17 -36.26 15.17
N ALA A 356 -35.01 -35.56 16.29
CA ALA A 356 -34.86 -36.20 17.60
C ALA A 356 -36.14 -36.87 18.13
N GLY A 357 -37.31 -36.51 17.59
CA GLY A 357 -38.62 -37.05 17.96
C GLY A 357 -38.94 -38.45 17.41
N GLY A 358 -38.05 -39.05 16.61
CA GLY A 358 -38.22 -40.43 16.11
C GLY A 358 -39.30 -40.60 15.03
N ALA A 359 -39.67 -39.53 14.33
CA ALA A 359 -40.61 -39.58 13.21
C ALA A 359 -40.03 -40.37 12.01
N PRO A 360 -40.86 -40.96 11.12
CA PRO A 360 -40.39 -41.72 9.95
C PRO A 360 -39.41 -40.97 9.04
N ASN A 361 -39.49 -39.63 9.00
CA ASN A 361 -38.65 -38.77 8.18
C ASN A 361 -37.44 -38.17 8.93
N SER A 362 -37.02 -38.74 10.07
CA SER A 362 -35.95 -38.16 10.91
C SER A 362 -34.62 -37.93 10.17
N ALA A 363 -34.23 -38.84 9.26
CA ALA A 363 -33.04 -38.68 8.43
C ALA A 363 -33.13 -37.48 7.46
N ALA A 364 -34.30 -37.27 6.84
CA ALA A 364 -34.54 -36.12 5.97
C ALA A 364 -34.57 -34.79 6.75
N GLN A 365 -35.09 -34.80 7.98
CA GLN A 365 -35.06 -33.65 8.88
C GLN A 365 -33.63 -33.29 9.31
N GLY A 366 -32.77 -34.28 9.56
CA GLY A 366 -31.33 -34.07 9.82
C GLY A 366 -30.59 -33.44 8.63
N GLY A 367 -30.91 -33.85 7.40
CA GLY A 367 -30.43 -33.20 6.17
C GLY A 367 -30.86 -31.74 6.08
N THR A 368 -32.17 -31.47 6.21
CA THR A 368 -32.72 -30.10 6.24
C THR A 368 -32.07 -29.21 7.29
N ALA A 369 -31.82 -29.73 8.50
CA ALA A 369 -31.13 -28.99 9.55
C ALA A 369 -29.71 -28.56 9.13
N LEU A 370 -28.93 -29.49 8.53
CA LEU A 370 -27.58 -29.22 8.06
C LEU A 370 -27.56 -28.17 6.93
N ASP A 371 -28.51 -28.23 6.00
CA ASP A 371 -28.62 -27.26 4.90
C ASP A 371 -29.01 -25.87 5.40
N ARG A 372 -29.91 -25.79 6.41
CA ARG A 372 -30.26 -24.53 7.08
C ARG A 372 -29.08 -23.93 7.85
N LEU A 373 -28.28 -24.73 8.57
CA LEU A 373 -27.04 -24.28 9.21
C LEU A 373 -25.98 -23.78 8.19
N LYS A 374 -25.80 -24.52 7.07
CA LYS A 374 -24.92 -24.08 5.97
C LYS A 374 -25.41 -22.76 5.36
N GLY A 375 -26.73 -22.60 5.22
CA GLY A 375 -27.36 -21.36 4.78
C GLY A 375 -27.14 -20.19 5.75
N ALA A 376 -27.29 -20.41 7.06
CA ALA A 376 -27.00 -19.42 8.10
C ALA A 376 -25.52 -19.00 8.10
N THR A 377 -24.61 -19.98 7.95
CA THR A 377 -23.16 -19.72 7.87
C THR A 377 -22.82 -18.81 6.68
N ARG A 378 -23.35 -19.10 5.48
CA ARG A 378 -23.16 -18.24 4.29
C ARG A 378 -23.77 -16.85 4.47
N ALA A 379 -24.92 -16.74 5.16
CA ALA A 379 -25.53 -15.44 5.45
C ALA A 379 -24.64 -14.59 6.37
N LEU A 380 -24.01 -15.19 7.39
CA LEU A 380 -23.03 -14.51 8.24
C LEU A 380 -21.74 -14.13 7.50
N GLU A 381 -21.22 -15.00 6.62
CA GLU A 381 -20.04 -14.71 5.81
C GLU A 381 -20.30 -13.56 4.82
N ASN A 382 -21.50 -13.50 4.23
CA ASN A 382 -21.95 -12.38 3.42
C ASN A 382 -22.09 -11.10 4.26
N ALA A 383 -22.68 -11.18 5.46
CA ALA A 383 -22.79 -10.03 6.38
C ALA A 383 -21.42 -9.50 6.82
N SER A 384 -20.45 -10.38 7.09
CA SER A 384 -19.05 -10.00 7.37
C SER A 384 -18.45 -9.24 6.18
N THR A 385 -18.55 -9.81 4.98
CA THR A 385 -18.01 -9.23 3.74
C THR A 385 -18.65 -7.87 3.43
N SER A 386 -19.97 -7.73 3.60
CA SER A 386 -20.68 -6.45 3.42
C SER A 386 -20.19 -5.39 4.41
N ARG A 387 -20.08 -5.71 5.70
CA ARG A 387 -19.56 -4.78 6.72
C ARG A 387 -18.10 -4.38 6.47
N GLN A 388 -17.26 -5.30 5.98
CA GLN A 388 -15.89 -4.98 5.57
C GLN A 388 -15.87 -4.03 4.36
N ALA A 389 -16.72 -4.27 3.36
CA ALA A 389 -16.88 -3.38 2.21
C ALA A 389 -17.37 -1.98 2.63
N GLU A 390 -18.31 -1.90 3.57
CA GLU A 390 -18.77 -0.63 4.15
C GLU A 390 -17.68 0.06 4.98
N GLY A 391 -16.91 -0.69 5.78
CA GLY A 391 -15.78 -0.18 6.54
C GLY A 391 -14.70 0.44 5.65
N VAL A 392 -14.28 -0.25 4.59
CA VAL A 392 -13.31 0.28 3.62
C VAL A 392 -13.87 1.46 2.83
N ARG A 393 -15.15 1.44 2.44
CA ARG A 393 -15.83 2.62 1.87
C ARG A 393 -15.91 3.79 2.88
N GLY A 394 -16.01 3.49 4.18
CA GLY A 394 -15.96 4.47 5.27
C GLY A 394 -14.59 5.14 5.38
N LEU A 395 -13.51 4.34 5.41
CA LEU A 395 -12.14 4.85 5.33
C LEU A 395 -11.92 5.73 4.10
N GLU A 396 -12.41 5.30 2.93
CA GLU A 396 -12.28 6.03 1.66
C GLU A 396 -12.97 7.40 1.71
N ARG A 397 -14.20 7.46 2.27
CA ARG A 397 -14.91 8.73 2.49
C ARG A 397 -14.16 9.64 3.48
N ARG A 398 -13.69 9.10 4.61
CA ARG A 398 -12.93 9.88 5.60
C ARG A 398 -11.61 10.40 5.03
N ALA A 399 -10.88 9.59 4.27
CA ALA A 399 -9.65 10.02 3.60
C ALA A 399 -9.89 11.14 2.58
N ARG A 400 -10.97 11.05 1.78
CA ARG A 400 -11.40 12.18 0.92
C ARG A 400 -11.70 13.44 1.72
N GLU A 401 -12.47 13.32 2.80
CA GLU A 401 -12.82 14.47 3.65
C GLU A 401 -11.58 15.14 4.25
N LEU A 402 -10.62 14.36 4.74
CA LEU A 402 -9.34 14.87 5.24
C LEU A 402 -8.50 15.51 4.11
N ALA A 403 -8.50 14.93 2.90
CA ALA A 403 -7.82 15.51 1.75
C ALA A 403 -8.43 16.85 1.30
N GLU A 404 -9.76 17.00 1.28
CA GLU A 404 -10.40 18.29 0.97
C GLU A 404 -10.16 19.32 2.08
N ARG A 405 -10.27 18.95 3.37
CA ARG A 405 -9.89 19.82 4.50
C ARG A 405 -8.45 20.30 4.40
N GLN A 406 -7.51 19.42 4.00
CA GLN A 406 -6.12 19.78 3.80
C GLN A 406 -5.93 20.77 2.63
N LYS A 407 -6.70 20.66 1.53
CA LYS A 407 -6.66 21.69 0.45
C LYS A 407 -7.13 23.05 0.95
N GLU A 408 -8.20 23.12 1.74
CA GLU A 408 -8.67 24.38 2.33
C GLU A 408 -7.58 25.03 3.23
N ILE A 409 -6.87 24.21 4.01
CA ILE A 409 -5.75 24.64 4.84
C ILE A 409 -4.60 25.15 3.96
N ALA A 410 -4.23 24.41 2.91
CA ALA A 410 -3.19 24.79 1.96
C ALA A 410 -3.49 26.14 1.27
N GLU A 411 -4.72 26.33 0.80
CA GLU A 411 -5.20 27.60 0.26
C GLU A 411 -5.17 28.73 1.30
N GLY A 412 -5.59 28.44 2.54
CA GLY A 412 -5.60 29.40 3.63
C GLY A 412 -4.19 29.88 4.00
N VAL A 413 -3.21 28.95 4.02
CA VAL A 413 -1.78 29.25 4.19
C VAL A 413 -1.24 30.06 3.01
N GLY A 414 -1.63 29.72 1.78
CA GLY A 414 -1.30 30.49 0.58
C GLY A 414 -1.78 31.95 0.63
N LYS A 415 -2.96 32.16 1.21
CA LYS A 415 -3.66 33.46 1.36
C LYS A 415 -3.31 34.22 2.66
N LEU A 416 -2.31 33.77 3.43
CA LEU A 416 -1.86 34.51 4.63
C LEU A 416 -1.28 35.88 4.23
N PRO A 417 -1.73 36.99 4.84
CA PRO A 417 -1.22 38.31 4.50
C PRO A 417 0.23 38.48 4.99
N ALA A 418 1.08 39.06 4.14
CA ALA A 418 2.46 39.38 4.52
C ALA A 418 2.51 40.47 5.61
N ASN A 419 1.62 41.47 5.50
CA ASN A 419 1.54 42.65 6.36
C ASN A 419 0.20 42.68 7.14
N GLY A 420 0.21 43.17 8.38
CA GLY A 420 -0.98 43.27 9.25
C GLY A 420 -1.00 42.19 10.34
N ALA A 421 -0.52 42.54 11.54
CA ALA A 421 -0.27 41.57 12.61
C ALA A 421 -1.56 40.94 13.20
N ALA A 422 -2.62 41.73 13.41
CA ALA A 422 -3.87 41.28 14.03
C ALA A 422 -4.63 40.26 13.14
N ASP A 423 -4.94 40.66 11.90
CA ASP A 423 -5.63 39.80 10.93
C ASP A 423 -4.84 38.52 10.61
N ARG A 424 -3.50 38.59 10.65
CA ARG A 424 -2.63 37.43 10.48
C ARG A 424 -2.74 36.49 11.68
N ALA A 425 -2.70 37.00 12.91
CA ALA A 425 -2.82 36.18 14.12
C ALA A 425 -4.17 35.43 14.19
N GLU A 426 -5.28 36.10 13.86
CA GLU A 426 -6.61 35.47 13.81
C GLU A 426 -6.68 34.34 12.76
N ARG A 427 -6.13 34.58 11.55
CA ARG A 427 -6.08 33.58 10.48
C ARG A 427 -5.19 32.40 10.82
N VAL A 428 -4.03 32.65 11.44
CA VAL A 428 -3.12 31.61 11.94
C VAL A 428 -3.78 30.77 13.04
N GLY A 429 -4.54 31.39 13.95
CA GLY A 429 -5.31 30.68 14.97
C GLY A 429 -6.31 29.69 14.37
N ARG A 430 -7.17 30.17 13.46
CA ARG A 430 -8.14 29.31 12.74
C ARG A 430 -7.49 28.20 11.92
N LEU A 431 -6.34 28.47 11.29
CA LEU A 431 -5.57 27.43 10.59
C LEU A 431 -4.99 26.39 11.56
N GLY A 432 -4.55 26.81 12.75
CA GLY A 432 -4.10 25.92 13.81
C GLY A 432 -5.20 24.96 14.27
N GLU A 433 -6.40 25.47 14.54
CA GLU A 433 -7.57 24.64 14.91
C GLU A 433 -7.92 23.62 13.80
N LYS A 434 -7.92 24.06 12.53
CA LYS A 434 -8.13 23.15 11.38
C LYS A 434 -7.03 22.08 11.29
N LYS A 435 -5.77 22.43 11.57
CA LYS A 435 -4.63 21.49 11.60
C LYS A 435 -4.78 20.47 12.73
N ASP A 436 -5.21 20.88 13.92
CA ASP A 436 -5.44 19.96 15.04
C ASP A 436 -6.55 18.95 14.72
N ALA A 437 -7.67 19.43 14.15
CA ALA A 437 -8.77 18.57 13.70
C ALA A 437 -8.33 17.61 12.56
N LEU A 438 -7.44 18.05 11.67
CA LEU A 438 -6.86 17.21 10.62
C LEU A 438 -5.92 16.14 11.21
N ALA A 439 -5.06 16.49 12.17
CA ALA A 439 -4.13 15.57 12.83
C ALA A 439 -4.89 14.45 13.56
N ALA A 440 -5.90 14.81 14.36
CA ALA A 440 -6.77 13.85 15.04
C ALA A 440 -7.54 12.95 14.05
N GLY A 441 -8.00 13.51 12.93
CA GLY A 441 -8.67 12.75 11.87
C GLY A 441 -7.75 11.75 11.16
N VAL A 442 -6.49 12.12 10.91
CA VAL A 442 -5.46 11.22 10.35
C VAL A 442 -5.10 10.10 11.33
N GLU A 443 -4.99 10.40 12.62
CA GLU A 443 -4.73 9.40 13.67
C GLU A 443 -5.87 8.37 13.76
N GLN A 444 -7.13 8.83 13.71
CA GLN A 444 -8.30 7.95 13.64
C GLN A 444 -8.31 7.12 12.35
N LEU A 445 -8.02 7.74 11.19
CA LEU A 445 -7.94 7.04 9.91
C LEU A 445 -6.88 5.92 9.94
N GLN A 446 -5.70 6.18 10.52
CA GLN A 446 -4.66 5.16 10.66
C GLN A 446 -5.14 4.00 11.53
N ALA A 447 -5.65 4.27 12.73
CA ALA A 447 -6.08 3.23 13.66
C ALA A 447 -7.21 2.35 13.09
N GLU A 448 -8.17 2.96 12.38
CA GLU A 448 -9.25 2.24 11.70
C GLU A 448 -8.75 1.44 10.50
N ALA A 449 -7.85 2.01 9.68
CA ALA A 449 -7.27 1.33 8.53
C ALA A 449 -6.44 0.12 8.95
N GLU A 450 -5.57 0.25 9.96
CA GLU A 450 -4.81 -0.88 10.50
C GLU A 450 -5.71 -2.01 11.04
N ARG A 451 -6.81 -1.66 11.72
CA ARG A 451 -7.80 -2.63 12.23
C ARG A 451 -8.45 -3.40 11.07
N ILE A 452 -9.03 -2.67 10.11
CA ILE A 452 -9.71 -3.26 8.95
C ILE A 452 -8.74 -4.07 8.07
N ALA A 453 -7.49 -3.62 7.94
CA ALA A 453 -6.44 -4.33 7.24
C ALA A 453 -6.10 -5.67 7.92
N ARG A 454 -6.00 -5.72 9.26
CA ARG A 454 -5.76 -6.95 10.03
C ARG A 454 -6.92 -7.94 9.93
N GLU A 455 -8.15 -7.45 10.07
CA GLU A 455 -9.38 -8.25 9.97
C GLU A 455 -9.53 -8.86 8.56
N GLY A 456 -9.42 -8.04 7.51
CA GLY A 456 -9.63 -8.46 6.13
C GLY A 456 -8.58 -9.43 5.56
N ARG A 457 -7.46 -9.72 6.24
CA ARG A 457 -6.38 -10.58 5.69
C ARG A 457 -6.85 -12.00 5.36
N ARG A 458 -7.84 -12.52 6.11
CA ARG A 458 -8.39 -13.88 5.91
C ARG A 458 -9.43 -13.95 4.80
N GLU A 459 -10.27 -12.91 4.68
CA GLU A 459 -11.48 -12.92 3.85
C GLU A 459 -11.27 -12.19 2.51
N GLN A 460 -10.52 -11.08 2.49
CA GLN A 460 -10.28 -10.25 1.31
C GLN A 460 -8.82 -9.76 1.24
N PRO A 461 -7.83 -10.67 1.07
CA PRO A 461 -6.40 -10.33 1.14
C PRO A 461 -5.97 -9.21 0.19
N GLY A 462 -6.58 -9.12 -1.00
CA GLY A 462 -6.28 -8.07 -1.99
C GLY A 462 -6.73 -6.67 -1.57
N ALA A 463 -7.88 -6.55 -0.90
CA ALA A 463 -8.34 -5.28 -0.37
C ALA A 463 -7.61 -4.93 0.94
N ALA A 464 -7.48 -5.92 1.83
CA ALA A 464 -6.76 -5.79 3.09
C ALA A 464 -5.33 -5.31 2.90
N GLY A 465 -4.57 -5.87 1.94
CA GLY A 465 -3.21 -5.42 1.63
C GLY A 465 -3.12 -3.96 1.15
N LYS A 466 -4.14 -3.46 0.44
CA LYS A 466 -4.20 -2.05 0.02
C LYS A 466 -4.53 -1.12 1.18
N VAL A 467 -5.42 -1.53 2.09
CA VAL A 467 -5.70 -0.78 3.33
C VAL A 467 -4.47 -0.79 4.25
N ASP A 468 -3.76 -1.91 4.36
CA ASP A 468 -2.51 -2.03 5.12
C ASP A 468 -1.45 -1.08 4.55
N SER A 469 -1.30 -1.04 3.22
CA SER A 469 -0.39 -0.12 2.52
C SER A 469 -0.72 1.35 2.74
N ALA A 470 -2.01 1.70 2.85
CA ALA A 470 -2.46 3.06 3.18
C ALA A 470 -2.15 3.43 4.65
N ALA A 471 -2.32 2.48 5.58
CA ALA A 471 -1.98 2.65 6.99
C ALA A 471 -0.47 2.77 7.23
N GLN A 472 0.33 1.92 6.56
CA GLN A 472 1.79 2.01 6.53
C GLN A 472 2.22 3.39 6.00
N ARG A 473 1.68 3.84 4.86
CA ARG A 473 1.97 5.17 4.31
C ARG A 473 1.70 6.31 5.31
N ILE A 474 0.60 6.29 6.07
CA ILE A 474 0.32 7.32 7.10
C ILE A 474 1.44 7.36 8.15
N ARG A 475 1.89 6.17 8.60
CA ARG A 475 2.92 6.00 9.62
C ARG A 475 4.31 6.38 9.10
N ASP A 476 4.72 5.83 7.96
CA ASP A 476 6.05 5.98 7.38
C ASP A 476 6.30 7.42 6.94
N SER A 477 5.30 8.05 6.33
CA SER A 477 5.35 9.50 6.00
C SER A 477 5.24 10.41 7.23
N ARG A 478 5.04 9.86 8.43
CA ARG A 478 4.76 10.55 9.71
C ARG A 478 3.72 11.66 9.56
N LEU A 479 2.60 11.35 8.90
CA LEU A 479 1.66 12.36 8.41
C LEU A 479 1.07 13.24 9.53
N ARG A 480 0.68 12.63 10.66
CA ARG A 480 0.22 13.33 11.86
C ARG A 480 1.26 14.34 12.36
N ASP A 481 2.50 13.90 12.50
CA ASP A 481 3.60 14.72 12.99
C ASP A 481 3.87 15.90 12.04
N ARG A 482 3.80 15.67 10.73
CA ARG A 482 3.93 16.74 9.72
C ARG A 482 2.81 17.77 9.82
N ILE A 483 1.58 17.36 10.10
CA ILE A 483 0.44 18.28 10.28
C ILE A 483 0.64 19.14 11.53
N VAL A 484 1.00 18.53 12.67
CA VAL A 484 1.28 19.25 13.93
C VAL A 484 2.47 20.19 13.77
N TYR A 485 3.54 19.73 13.15
CA TYR A 485 4.74 20.52 12.92
C TYR A 485 4.52 21.69 11.94
N SER A 486 3.79 21.44 10.84
CA SER A 486 3.35 22.46 9.88
C SER A 486 2.55 23.59 10.57
N LYS A 487 1.70 23.29 11.56
CA LYS A 487 1.02 24.30 12.38
C LYS A 487 2.00 25.22 13.12
N GLU A 488 3.08 24.69 13.68
CA GLU A 488 4.10 25.53 14.35
C GLU A 488 4.91 26.37 13.34
N VAL A 489 5.23 25.82 12.16
CA VAL A 489 5.85 26.59 11.06
C VAL A 489 4.95 27.75 10.58
N ILE A 490 3.63 27.54 10.49
CA ILE A 490 2.67 28.59 10.15
C ILE A 490 2.67 29.71 11.20
N LYS A 491 2.74 29.38 12.50
CA LYS A 491 2.85 30.36 13.59
C LYS A 491 4.18 31.13 13.55
N GLY A 492 5.29 30.44 13.27
CA GLY A 492 6.62 31.04 13.15
C GLY A 492 6.75 32.05 11.99
N GLY A 493 5.80 32.04 11.05
CA GLY A 493 5.64 33.08 10.03
C GLY A 493 6.33 32.80 8.69
N SER A 494 7.04 31.68 8.57
CA SER A 494 7.78 31.27 7.37
C SER A 494 6.85 30.75 6.27
N GLY A 495 6.23 31.67 5.51
CA GLY A 495 5.16 31.37 4.55
C GLY A 495 5.54 30.39 3.42
N GLU A 496 6.73 30.52 2.82
CA GLU A 496 7.19 29.59 1.78
C GLU A 496 7.49 28.20 2.34
N TYR A 497 8.07 28.14 3.55
CA TYR A 497 8.37 26.88 4.23
C TYR A 497 7.07 26.16 4.62
N ALA A 498 6.07 26.89 5.15
CA ALA A 498 4.74 26.33 5.42
C ALA A 498 4.11 25.72 4.14
N ARG A 499 4.12 26.43 3.00
CA ARG A 499 3.57 25.92 1.72
C ARG A 499 4.20 24.59 1.29
N SER A 500 5.51 24.42 1.46
CA SER A 500 6.18 23.15 1.13
C SER A 500 5.63 21.95 1.93
N PHE A 501 5.28 22.15 3.21
CA PHE A 501 4.57 21.12 3.98
C PHE A 501 3.14 20.93 3.52
N GLU A 502 2.41 22.00 3.20
CA GLU A 502 1.05 21.90 2.70
C GLU A 502 0.96 21.04 1.43
N GLU A 503 1.87 21.24 0.48
CA GLU A 503 1.96 20.44 -0.75
C GLU A 503 2.26 18.97 -0.44
N GLN A 504 3.22 18.71 0.46
CA GLN A 504 3.60 17.35 0.85
C GLN A 504 2.47 16.59 1.58
N ILE A 505 1.78 17.25 2.52
CA ILE A 505 0.65 16.67 3.25
C ILE A 505 -0.52 16.41 2.28
N THR A 506 -0.79 17.34 1.35
CA THR A 506 -1.81 17.18 0.30
C THR A 506 -1.52 16.00 -0.62
N GLY A 507 -0.28 15.88 -1.10
CA GLY A 507 0.15 14.74 -1.93
C GLY A 507 0.00 13.40 -1.21
N THR A 508 0.46 13.34 0.05
CA THR A 508 0.38 12.14 0.88
C THR A 508 -1.08 11.69 1.11
N LEU A 509 -1.97 12.62 1.47
CA LEU A 509 -3.41 12.34 1.63
C LEU A 509 -4.08 11.94 0.30
N GLY A 510 -3.64 12.51 -0.83
CA GLY A 510 -4.08 12.12 -2.16
C GLY A 510 -3.74 10.66 -2.50
N ASP A 511 -2.52 10.23 -2.17
CA ASP A 511 -2.08 8.83 -2.39
C ASP A 511 -2.78 7.85 -1.45
N ILE A 512 -2.96 8.19 -0.17
CA ILE A 512 -3.76 7.41 0.80
C ILE A 512 -5.20 7.24 0.27
N THR A 513 -5.81 8.33 -0.20
CA THR A 513 -7.16 8.31 -0.77
C THR A 513 -7.23 7.42 -2.02
N ARG A 514 -6.19 7.42 -2.88
CA ARG A 514 -6.11 6.54 -4.05
C ARG A 514 -6.04 5.06 -3.63
N GLN A 515 -5.16 4.72 -2.68
CA GLN A 515 -5.01 3.35 -2.16
C GLN A 515 -6.30 2.82 -1.52
N LEU A 516 -7.00 3.65 -0.73
CA LEU A 516 -8.28 3.27 -0.12
C LEU A 516 -9.42 3.15 -1.16
N ARG A 517 -9.42 3.99 -2.21
CA ARG A 517 -10.34 3.85 -3.35
C ARG A 517 -10.14 2.57 -4.12
N GLU A 518 -8.89 2.21 -4.36
CA GLU A 518 -8.54 0.94 -4.99
C GLU A 518 -8.90 -0.27 -4.12
N ALA A 519 -8.83 -0.16 -2.79
CA ALA A 519 -9.31 -1.18 -1.87
C ALA A 519 -10.85 -1.31 -1.93
N ALA A 520 -11.58 -0.19 -1.90
CA ALA A 520 -13.03 -0.16 -2.06
C ALA A 520 -13.48 -0.72 -3.43
N GLY A 521 -12.73 -0.43 -4.50
CA GLY A 521 -12.96 -0.99 -5.83
C GLY A 521 -12.80 -2.51 -5.88
N ALA A 522 -11.77 -3.05 -5.24
CA ALA A 522 -11.53 -4.49 -5.14
C ALA A 522 -12.62 -5.23 -4.32
N LEU A 523 -13.33 -4.53 -3.43
CA LEU A 523 -14.44 -5.07 -2.64
C LEU A 523 -15.80 -4.94 -3.32
N SER A 524 -15.96 -3.96 -4.21
CA SER A 524 -17.20 -3.77 -4.97
C SER A 524 -17.39 -4.82 -6.07
N GLU A 525 -16.41 -5.69 -6.27
CA GLU A 525 -16.42 -6.76 -7.24
C GLU A 525 -16.72 -8.11 -6.56
N SER A 526 -17.96 -8.56 -6.72
CA SER A 526 -18.39 -9.87 -6.23
C SER A 526 -17.50 -10.97 -6.81
N ALA A 527 -17.43 -12.12 -6.13
CA ALA A 527 -16.67 -13.27 -6.64
C ALA A 527 -17.20 -13.70 -8.03
N GLU A 528 -18.48 -13.51 -8.32
CA GLU A 528 -19.10 -13.76 -9.62
C GLU A 528 -18.70 -12.70 -10.66
N GLY A 529 -18.72 -11.40 -10.30
CA GLY A 529 -18.24 -10.33 -11.18
C GLY A 529 -16.77 -10.49 -11.59
N ARG A 530 -15.91 -10.93 -10.65
CA ARG A 530 -14.51 -11.30 -10.95
C ARG A 530 -14.38 -12.40 -11.99
N ARG A 531 -15.23 -13.42 -11.89
CA ARG A 531 -15.24 -14.56 -12.80
C ARG A 531 -15.76 -14.18 -14.19
N ASP A 532 -16.82 -13.40 -14.26
CA ASP A 532 -17.37 -12.87 -15.51
C ASP A 532 -16.38 -11.94 -16.22
N ARG A 533 -15.69 -11.05 -15.48
CA ARG A 533 -14.65 -10.18 -16.08
C ARG A 533 -13.42 -10.97 -16.54
N ALA A 534 -12.98 -11.98 -15.80
CA ALA A 534 -11.87 -12.83 -16.22
C ALA A 534 -12.21 -13.65 -17.49
N LEU A 535 -13.46 -14.12 -17.62
CA LEU A 535 -13.95 -14.76 -18.84
C LEU A 535 -14.00 -13.79 -20.03
N GLU A 536 -14.50 -12.56 -19.86
CA GLU A 536 -14.56 -11.61 -20.96
C GLU A 536 -13.17 -11.07 -21.35
N GLN A 537 -12.24 -10.92 -20.40
CA GLN A 537 -10.83 -10.64 -20.68
C GLN A 537 -10.16 -11.77 -21.48
N ALA A 538 -10.43 -13.03 -21.15
CA ALA A 538 -9.94 -14.17 -21.94
C ALA A 538 -10.47 -14.11 -23.39
N ARG A 539 -11.78 -13.82 -23.56
CA ARG A 539 -12.42 -13.67 -24.87
C ARG A 539 -11.89 -12.51 -25.68
N GLU A 540 -11.71 -11.34 -25.09
CA GLU A 540 -11.15 -10.17 -25.76
C GLU A 540 -9.72 -10.46 -26.26
N LEU A 541 -8.95 -11.19 -25.46
CA LEU A 541 -7.59 -11.60 -25.80
C LEU A 541 -7.57 -12.60 -26.98
N VAL A 542 -8.47 -13.58 -26.99
CA VAL A 542 -8.69 -14.52 -28.11
C VAL A 542 -9.17 -13.79 -29.36
N ARG A 543 -10.31 -13.07 -29.30
CA ARG A 543 -10.91 -12.36 -30.45
C ARG A 543 -9.93 -11.40 -31.11
N GLY A 544 -9.13 -10.70 -30.31
CA GLY A 544 -8.14 -9.79 -30.84
C GLY A 544 -6.90 -10.49 -31.45
N LEU A 545 -6.53 -11.69 -30.97
CA LEU A 545 -5.48 -12.47 -31.62
C LEU A 545 -5.97 -13.02 -32.97
N GLU A 546 -7.24 -13.41 -33.04
CA GLU A 546 -7.90 -13.78 -34.30
C GLU A 546 -7.93 -12.59 -35.26
N SER A 547 -8.37 -11.40 -34.84
CA SER A 547 -8.36 -10.22 -35.72
C SER A 547 -6.96 -9.71 -36.10
N LEU A 548 -5.92 -10.07 -35.34
CA LEU A 548 -4.52 -9.82 -35.70
C LEU A 548 -4.02 -10.87 -36.72
N ARG A 549 -4.36 -12.15 -36.54
CA ARG A 549 -4.11 -13.22 -37.52
C ARG A 549 -4.82 -12.95 -38.84
N ASP A 550 -6.10 -12.59 -38.82
CA ASP A 550 -6.91 -12.44 -40.01
C ASP A 550 -6.42 -11.25 -40.87
N ARG A 551 -6.03 -10.13 -40.24
CA ARG A 551 -5.34 -9.02 -40.90
C ARG A 551 -3.99 -9.40 -41.55
N LEU A 552 -3.30 -10.42 -41.04
CA LEU A 552 -2.07 -10.96 -41.64
C LEU A 552 -2.37 -11.96 -42.76
N SER A 553 -3.41 -12.78 -42.61
CA SER A 553 -3.88 -13.73 -43.62
C SER A 553 -4.40 -13.01 -44.87
N ASP A 554 -5.23 -11.98 -44.72
CA ASP A 554 -5.72 -11.13 -45.82
C ASP A 554 -4.55 -10.45 -46.57
N ARG A 555 -3.49 -10.06 -45.84
CA ARG A 555 -2.27 -9.50 -46.43
C ARG A 555 -1.45 -10.54 -47.20
N GLY A 556 -1.59 -11.83 -46.89
CA GLY A 556 -0.91 -12.95 -47.56
C GLY A 556 -1.71 -13.63 -48.68
N GLN A 557 -3.03 -13.46 -48.74
CA GLN A 557 -3.91 -14.25 -49.61
C GLN A 557 -4.51 -13.47 -50.81
N GLY A 558 -3.99 -12.28 -51.09
CA GLY A 558 -4.36 -11.43 -52.25
C GLY A 558 -3.82 -11.89 -53.62
N SER A 559 -3.56 -13.17 -53.84
CA SER A 559 -3.06 -13.71 -55.12
C SER A 559 -3.50 -15.17 -55.31
N GLY A 560 -4.76 -15.33 -55.74
CA GLY A 560 -5.37 -16.64 -55.95
C GLY A 560 -6.79 -16.54 -56.51
N ASP A 561 -6.87 -16.48 -57.83
CA ASP A 561 -8.06 -16.79 -58.64
C ASP A 561 -9.32 -15.89 -58.51
N ARG A 562 -9.45 -14.96 -59.47
CA ARG A 562 -10.74 -14.55 -60.09
C ARG A 562 -10.47 -13.63 -61.29
N SER A 563 -10.49 -14.19 -62.50
CA SER A 563 -10.40 -13.42 -63.74
C SER A 563 -11.17 -14.11 -64.88
N GLN A 564 -12.50 -14.16 -64.74
CA GLN A 564 -13.41 -14.37 -65.87
C GLN A 564 -14.81 -13.85 -65.52
N GLY A 565 -15.50 -13.26 -66.49
CA GLY A 565 -16.89 -12.77 -66.33
C GLY A 565 -17.01 -11.26 -66.15
N GLY A 566 -16.72 -10.49 -67.20
CA GLY A 566 -17.14 -9.09 -67.29
C GLY A 566 -18.39 -8.95 -68.18
N GLN A 567 -19.51 -8.48 -67.62
CA GLN A 567 -20.60 -7.89 -68.40
C GLN A 567 -21.50 -7.01 -67.52
N GLN A 568 -21.86 -5.82 -68.03
CA GLN A 568 -23.04 -4.96 -67.79
C GLN A 568 -23.66 -4.89 -66.35
N GLY A 569 -24.01 -3.72 -65.80
CA GLY A 569 -24.01 -2.35 -66.32
C GLY A 569 -25.24 -1.56 -65.84
N GLN A 570 -25.06 -0.24 -65.65
CA GLN A 570 -26.11 0.78 -65.45
C GLN A 570 -26.95 0.77 -64.15
N GLY A 571 -27.26 1.97 -63.64
CA GLY A 571 -28.51 2.23 -62.91
C GLY A 571 -28.42 3.14 -61.68
N ALA A 572 -28.72 4.43 -61.86
CA ALA A 572 -29.30 5.42 -60.91
C ALA A 572 -28.89 5.41 -59.40
N GLN A 573 -28.39 6.49 -58.79
CA GLN A 573 -28.94 7.85 -58.64
C GLN A 573 -30.14 7.97 -57.67
N GLN A 574 -29.83 8.30 -56.40
CA GLN A 574 -30.54 9.17 -55.42
C GLN A 574 -29.95 8.84 -54.02
N GLY A 575 -29.54 9.75 -53.13
CA GLY A 575 -29.47 11.22 -53.21
C GLY A 575 -30.58 11.93 -52.44
N GLN A 576 -30.40 12.15 -51.13
CA GLN A 576 -31.00 13.31 -50.42
C GLN A 576 -30.37 13.61 -49.05
N GLY A 577 -30.18 14.90 -48.74
CA GLY A 577 -30.07 15.48 -47.38
C GLY A 577 -28.74 15.28 -46.63
N GLY A 578 -28.10 16.31 -46.05
CA GLY A 578 -28.40 17.75 -46.10
C GLY A 578 -27.87 18.53 -44.89
N GLN A 579 -26.95 19.47 -45.13
CA GLN A 579 -26.69 20.72 -44.38
C GLN A 579 -26.21 20.66 -42.91
N GLY A 580 -25.18 21.47 -42.60
CA GLY A 580 -24.68 21.73 -41.22
C GLY A 580 -23.31 22.39 -41.19
N ALA A 581 -23.23 23.70 -40.89
CA ALA A 581 -22.02 24.52 -41.06
C ALA A 581 -22.03 25.76 -40.10
N GLN A 582 -20.97 26.58 -39.94
CA GLN A 582 -19.70 26.63 -40.70
C GLN A 582 -18.39 26.71 -39.84
N PRO A 583 -17.85 27.83 -39.29
CA PRO A 583 -16.39 27.91 -39.05
C PRO A 583 -15.91 28.51 -37.69
N GLY A 584 -14.60 28.46 -37.42
CA GLY A 584 -13.94 29.32 -36.40
C GLY A 584 -12.41 29.08 -36.25
N PRO A 585 -11.52 30.10 -36.14
CA PRO A 585 -10.08 29.93 -36.43
C PRO A 585 -9.06 30.41 -35.35
N GLY A 586 -7.75 30.10 -35.57
CA GLY A 586 -6.57 30.70 -34.90
C GLY A 586 -5.36 29.74 -34.87
N ASN A 587 -4.22 29.91 -35.57
CA ASN A 587 -3.12 30.91 -35.44
C ASN A 587 -2.49 30.96 -34.02
N GLN A 588 -1.16 30.93 -33.76
CA GLN A 588 0.09 31.04 -34.56
C GLN A 588 1.33 30.65 -33.67
N PRO A 589 2.63 30.97 -33.96
CA PRO A 589 3.61 30.37 -34.90
C PRO A 589 4.91 29.75 -34.29
N GLY A 590 5.69 29.02 -35.12
CA GLY A 590 7.18 29.00 -35.16
C GLY A 590 7.97 28.30 -34.03
N THR A 591 9.20 27.81 -34.20
CA THR A 591 10.14 27.76 -35.34
C THR A 591 11.15 26.62 -35.11
N GLY A 592 11.63 25.91 -36.15
CA GLY A 592 12.63 24.85 -35.97
C GLY A 592 12.94 24.08 -37.27
N ASN A 593 13.84 24.62 -38.08
CA ASN A 593 14.13 24.14 -39.45
C ASN A 593 15.05 22.90 -39.47
N GLY A 594 14.87 22.00 -40.45
CA GLY A 594 15.68 20.78 -40.57
C GLY A 594 15.27 19.85 -41.73
N ASN A 595 15.50 20.28 -42.98
CA ASN A 595 15.58 19.44 -44.19
C ASN A 595 17.04 19.49 -44.69
N PRO A 596 17.56 18.55 -45.51
CA PRO A 596 16.93 17.82 -46.63
C PRO A 596 16.86 16.29 -46.38
N GLU A 597 16.44 15.37 -47.25
CA GLU A 597 16.39 15.22 -48.72
C GLU A 597 15.46 13.99 -48.98
N GLY A 598 14.78 13.73 -50.09
CA GLY A 598 14.80 14.35 -51.42
C GLY A 598 14.51 13.32 -52.52
N GLY A 599 13.40 12.57 -52.45
CA GLY A 599 12.94 11.64 -53.49
C GLY A 599 12.07 10.49 -52.96
N GLY A 600 11.01 10.04 -53.64
CA GLY A 600 10.42 10.55 -54.87
C GLY A 600 9.49 9.54 -55.54
N ASN A 601 8.26 9.97 -55.85
CA ASN A 601 7.30 9.37 -56.79
C ASN A 601 6.43 8.15 -56.36
N GLY A 602 5.19 8.15 -56.86
CA GLY A 602 4.52 6.93 -57.33
C GLY A 602 3.47 6.31 -56.42
N GLY A 603 2.21 6.75 -56.51
CA GLY A 603 1.08 5.94 -56.06
C GLY A 603 0.84 4.78 -57.02
N VAL A 604 0.93 3.54 -56.53
CA VAL A 604 0.45 2.33 -57.22
C VAL A 604 -0.27 1.45 -56.20
N ALA A 605 -1.52 1.08 -56.51
CA ALA A 605 -2.23 0.06 -55.75
C ALA A 605 -1.76 -1.33 -56.17
N GLY A 606 -1.47 -2.21 -55.20
CA GLY A 606 -1.31 -3.65 -55.43
C GLY A 606 0.12 -4.16 -55.53
N SER A 607 0.75 -4.46 -54.38
CA SER A 607 1.69 -5.59 -54.26
C SER A 607 1.88 -5.98 -52.79
N ALA A 608 1.69 -7.27 -52.46
CA ALA A 608 1.94 -7.79 -51.12
C ALA A 608 3.43 -8.17 -50.98
N GLY A 609 4.26 -7.21 -50.55
CA GLY A 609 5.68 -7.43 -50.26
C GLY A 609 5.92 -8.12 -48.89
N PRO A 610 7.15 -8.62 -48.64
CA PRO A 610 7.56 -9.16 -47.34
C PRO A 610 7.34 -8.16 -46.19
N ILE A 611 7.14 -8.67 -44.97
CA ILE A 611 6.96 -7.84 -43.76
C ILE A 611 8.15 -6.89 -43.61
N THR A 612 7.90 -5.58 -43.69
CA THR A 612 8.97 -4.58 -43.58
C THR A 612 9.42 -4.40 -42.13
N GLY A 613 10.61 -3.83 -41.91
CA GLY A 613 11.08 -3.51 -40.55
C GLY A 613 10.17 -2.54 -39.78
N GLY A 614 9.37 -1.72 -40.49
CA GLY A 614 8.34 -0.88 -39.89
C GLY A 614 7.12 -1.68 -39.42
N ASP A 615 6.63 -2.58 -40.27
CA ASP A 615 5.53 -3.50 -39.95
C ASP A 615 5.89 -4.42 -38.78
N ALA A 616 7.12 -4.98 -38.77
CA ALA A 616 7.58 -5.87 -37.71
C ALA A 616 7.60 -5.19 -36.33
N ARG A 617 8.04 -3.92 -36.27
CA ARG A 617 7.99 -3.10 -35.05
C ARG A 617 6.56 -2.84 -34.57
N GLN A 618 5.62 -2.66 -35.49
CA GLN A 618 4.21 -2.48 -35.14
C GLN A 618 3.61 -3.77 -34.59
N LEU A 619 3.84 -4.91 -35.26
CA LEU A 619 3.40 -6.22 -34.82
C LEU A 619 3.99 -6.58 -33.44
N GLY A 620 5.28 -6.33 -33.21
CA GLY A 620 5.91 -6.52 -31.90
C GLY A 620 5.23 -5.72 -30.77
N ARG A 621 4.79 -4.49 -31.05
CA ARG A 621 3.99 -3.69 -30.09
C ARG A 621 2.60 -4.28 -29.85
N GLU A 622 1.92 -4.76 -30.90
CA GLU A 622 0.61 -5.41 -30.75
C GLU A 622 0.71 -6.73 -29.96
N PHE A 623 1.76 -7.54 -30.17
CA PHE A 623 2.02 -8.74 -29.36
C PHE A 623 2.40 -8.42 -27.91
N ARG A 624 3.20 -7.36 -27.68
CA ARG A 624 3.52 -6.87 -26.32
C ARG A 624 2.26 -6.49 -25.54
N LEU A 625 1.36 -5.71 -26.15
CA LEU A 625 0.09 -5.32 -25.53
C LEU A 625 -0.74 -6.55 -25.11
N ARG A 626 -0.79 -7.57 -25.98
CA ARG A 626 -1.50 -8.83 -25.71
C ARG A 626 -0.83 -9.67 -24.62
N ARG A 627 0.50 -9.68 -24.58
CA ARG A 627 1.27 -10.31 -23.50
C ARG A 627 0.98 -9.64 -22.16
N GLU A 628 0.95 -8.31 -22.11
CA GLU A 628 0.67 -7.55 -20.90
C GLU A 628 -0.76 -7.78 -20.40
N ALA A 629 -1.74 -7.86 -21.30
CA ALA A 629 -3.11 -8.26 -20.99
C ALA A 629 -3.20 -9.71 -20.44
N ALA A 630 -2.49 -10.66 -21.06
CA ALA A 630 -2.44 -12.05 -20.59
C ALA A 630 -1.78 -12.16 -19.21
N GLU A 631 -0.69 -11.42 -18.97
CA GLU A 631 -0.02 -11.35 -17.68
C GLU A 631 -0.88 -10.68 -16.60
N ALA A 632 -1.75 -9.72 -16.95
CA ALA A 632 -2.74 -9.14 -16.04
C ALA A 632 -3.81 -10.16 -15.64
N LEU A 633 -4.43 -10.82 -16.63
CA LEU A 633 -5.40 -11.90 -16.41
C LEU A 633 -4.81 -13.03 -15.56
N ARG A 634 -3.55 -13.39 -15.81
CA ARG A 634 -2.80 -14.41 -15.06
C ARG A 634 -2.58 -14.05 -13.60
N ARG A 635 -2.34 -12.76 -13.28
CA ARG A 635 -2.23 -12.29 -11.89
C ARG A 635 -3.56 -12.37 -11.16
N ASP A 636 -4.66 -12.01 -11.82
CA ASP A 636 -6.00 -12.07 -11.22
C ASP A 636 -6.45 -13.53 -10.97
N LEU A 637 -6.37 -14.39 -11.99
CA LEU A 637 -6.73 -15.81 -11.87
C LEU A 637 -5.89 -16.57 -10.85
N ALA A 638 -4.58 -16.27 -10.73
CA ALA A 638 -3.73 -16.80 -9.67
C ALA A 638 -4.18 -16.33 -8.27
N GLY A 639 -4.58 -15.05 -8.13
CA GLY A 639 -5.17 -14.51 -6.89
C GLY A 639 -6.48 -15.20 -6.49
N GLN A 640 -7.24 -15.70 -7.48
CA GLN A 640 -8.47 -16.47 -7.30
C GLN A 640 -8.24 -17.98 -7.07
N ARG A 641 -6.98 -18.44 -7.01
CA ARG A 641 -6.57 -19.87 -6.91
C ARG A 641 -7.07 -20.75 -8.05
N LEU A 642 -7.28 -20.19 -9.24
CA LEU A 642 -7.62 -20.92 -10.46
C LEU A 642 -6.33 -21.42 -11.14
N ASP A 643 -6.42 -22.48 -11.96
CA ASP A 643 -5.24 -22.97 -12.69
C ASP A 643 -4.83 -21.95 -13.76
N VAL A 644 -3.54 -21.63 -13.85
CA VAL A 644 -2.97 -20.67 -14.81
C VAL A 644 -1.98 -21.30 -15.80
N ARG A 645 -1.75 -22.62 -15.76
CA ARG A 645 -0.73 -23.30 -16.61
C ARG A 645 -0.94 -23.09 -18.12
N GLY A 646 -2.19 -23.11 -18.58
CA GLY A 646 -2.53 -22.85 -19.98
C GLY A 646 -2.22 -21.41 -20.39
N LEU A 647 -2.49 -20.46 -19.51
CA LEU A 647 -2.21 -19.05 -19.72
C LEU A 647 -0.71 -18.72 -19.64
N ASP A 648 0.04 -19.36 -18.75
CA ASP A 648 1.51 -19.27 -18.68
C ASP A 648 2.16 -19.76 -19.99
N SER A 649 1.61 -20.81 -20.60
CA SER A 649 2.06 -21.33 -21.90
C SER A 649 1.79 -20.33 -23.04
N ALA A 650 0.59 -19.71 -23.05
CA ALA A 650 0.25 -18.66 -24.01
C ALA A 650 1.15 -17.42 -23.87
N ILE A 651 1.43 -16.98 -22.63
CA ILE A 651 2.36 -15.86 -22.33
C ILE A 651 3.77 -16.17 -22.85
N ALA A 652 4.26 -17.39 -22.67
CA ALA A 652 5.58 -17.81 -23.16
C ALA A 652 5.67 -17.75 -24.70
N ASN A 653 4.62 -18.16 -25.41
CA ASN A 653 4.56 -18.08 -26.87
C ASN A 653 4.37 -16.62 -27.38
N LEU A 654 3.59 -15.79 -26.68
CA LEU A 654 3.49 -14.35 -26.97
C LEU A 654 4.84 -13.62 -26.83
N ARG A 655 5.68 -14.00 -25.85
CA ARG A 655 7.06 -13.48 -25.72
C ARG A 655 7.95 -13.82 -26.93
N ARG A 656 7.74 -14.97 -27.57
CA ARG A 656 8.46 -15.36 -28.80
C ARG A 656 7.99 -14.51 -29.99
N LEU A 657 6.68 -14.34 -30.12
CA LEU A 657 6.03 -13.50 -31.14
C LEU A 657 6.37 -12.00 -31.02
N GLU A 658 6.74 -11.51 -29.83
CA GLU A 658 7.22 -10.13 -29.64
C GLU A 658 8.56 -9.84 -30.36
N SER A 659 9.36 -10.87 -30.65
CA SER A 659 10.72 -10.67 -31.18
C SER A 659 10.76 -10.40 -32.68
N GLU A 660 11.37 -9.27 -33.09
CA GLU A 660 11.53 -8.87 -34.50
C GLU A 660 12.18 -9.98 -35.36
N ARG A 661 13.10 -10.75 -34.76
CA ARG A 661 13.78 -11.88 -35.41
C ARG A 661 12.82 -13.02 -35.78
N THR A 662 11.80 -13.30 -34.98
CA THR A 662 10.77 -14.30 -35.31
C THR A 662 9.79 -13.73 -36.33
N ILE A 663 9.45 -12.44 -36.24
CA ILE A 663 8.51 -11.79 -37.17
C ILE A 663 9.07 -11.72 -38.60
N ILE A 664 10.37 -11.45 -38.75
CA ILE A 664 11.03 -11.29 -40.06
C ILE A 664 11.66 -12.60 -40.55
N GLY A 665 12.14 -13.46 -39.64
CA GLY A 665 12.97 -14.62 -39.98
C GLY A 665 12.22 -15.89 -40.40
N ASP A 666 10.97 -16.09 -39.96
CA ASP A 666 10.17 -17.25 -40.35
C ASP A 666 8.66 -16.93 -40.37
N PRO A 667 8.09 -16.54 -41.53
CA PRO A 667 6.67 -16.22 -41.64
C PRO A 667 5.74 -17.44 -41.50
N LYS A 668 6.24 -18.67 -41.73
CA LYS A 668 5.43 -19.89 -41.52
C LYS A 668 5.39 -20.28 -40.05
N GLY A 669 6.54 -20.27 -39.39
CA GLY A 669 6.65 -20.46 -37.94
C GLY A 669 5.88 -19.41 -37.15
N LEU A 670 5.83 -18.15 -37.61
CA LEU A 670 4.99 -17.11 -37.01
C LEU A 670 3.50 -17.45 -37.06
N ALA A 671 2.97 -17.83 -38.24
CA ALA A 671 1.56 -18.19 -38.39
C ALA A 671 1.18 -19.39 -37.50
N GLN A 672 2.08 -20.39 -37.41
CA GLN A 672 1.88 -21.56 -36.56
C GLN A 672 1.92 -21.22 -35.06
N LEU A 673 2.90 -20.41 -34.60
CA LEU A 673 2.91 -19.93 -33.20
C LEU A 673 1.67 -19.11 -32.85
N GLN A 674 1.14 -18.30 -33.77
CA GLN A 674 -0.11 -17.57 -33.56
C GLN A 674 -1.30 -18.51 -33.38
N GLN A 675 -1.39 -19.56 -34.19
CA GLN A 675 -2.43 -20.57 -34.08
C GLN A 675 -2.34 -21.33 -32.75
N ASP A 676 -1.13 -21.78 -32.36
CA ASP A 676 -0.88 -22.45 -31.08
C ASP A 676 -1.30 -21.59 -29.87
N VAL A 677 -1.05 -20.27 -29.92
CA VAL A 677 -1.51 -19.33 -28.88
C VAL A 677 -3.03 -19.22 -28.85
N ILE A 678 -3.68 -19.07 -30.01
CA ILE A 678 -5.14 -18.94 -30.10
C ILE A 678 -5.83 -20.23 -29.61
N GLU A 679 -5.37 -21.40 -30.04
CA GLU A 679 -5.94 -22.69 -29.62
C GLU A 679 -5.68 -22.99 -28.14
N GLY A 680 -4.49 -22.68 -27.63
CA GLY A 680 -4.17 -22.78 -26.21
C GLY A 680 -5.06 -21.90 -25.34
N LEU A 681 -5.32 -20.66 -25.77
CA LEU A 681 -6.20 -19.73 -25.07
C LEU A 681 -7.68 -20.11 -25.16
N LYS A 682 -8.16 -20.62 -26.30
CA LYS A 682 -9.53 -21.17 -26.42
C LYS A 682 -9.75 -22.37 -25.51
N THR A 683 -8.78 -23.27 -25.46
CA THR A 683 -8.79 -24.43 -24.55
C THR A 683 -8.81 -23.96 -23.09
N TYR A 684 -8.06 -22.90 -22.78
CA TYR A 684 -8.05 -22.28 -21.47
C TYR A 684 -9.37 -21.58 -21.11
N GLU A 685 -9.98 -20.81 -22.02
CA GLU A 685 -11.32 -20.22 -21.83
C GLU A 685 -12.36 -21.30 -21.55
N PHE A 686 -12.34 -22.40 -22.30
CA PHE A 686 -13.27 -23.51 -22.10
C PHE A 686 -13.07 -24.21 -20.75
N MET A 687 -11.82 -24.43 -20.32
CA MET A 687 -11.52 -24.95 -18.99
C MET A 687 -11.98 -24.00 -17.88
N LEU A 688 -11.74 -22.70 -18.04
CA LEU A 688 -12.17 -21.65 -17.12
C LEU A 688 -13.71 -21.64 -17.00
N TRP A 689 -14.42 -21.57 -18.13
CA TRP A 689 -15.89 -21.63 -18.19
C TRP A 689 -16.46 -22.88 -17.50
N ARG A 690 -15.84 -24.05 -17.72
CA ARG A 690 -16.20 -25.32 -17.05
C ARG A 690 -15.94 -25.29 -15.54
N GLN A 691 -14.79 -24.76 -15.11
CA GLN A 691 -14.40 -24.69 -13.70
C GLN A 691 -15.27 -23.70 -12.89
N LEU A 692 -15.85 -22.72 -13.56
CA LEU A 692 -16.72 -21.70 -12.97
C LEU A 692 -18.18 -22.15 -12.79
N GLY A 693 -18.52 -23.39 -13.14
CA GLY A 693 -19.82 -23.99 -12.80
C GLY A 693 -21.01 -23.52 -13.66
N LEU A 694 -20.75 -22.86 -14.79
CA LEU A 694 -21.77 -22.33 -15.73
C LEU A 694 -22.53 -23.42 -16.53
N ILE A 695 -22.53 -24.66 -16.04
CA ILE A 695 -23.22 -25.81 -16.64
C ILE A 695 -24.59 -25.95 -15.97
N GLY A 696 -25.59 -25.23 -16.51
CA GLY A 696 -26.97 -25.34 -16.05
C GLY A 696 -27.90 -24.24 -16.56
N GLU A 697 -27.40 -23.01 -16.68
CA GLU A 697 -28.16 -21.87 -17.22
C GLU A 697 -27.80 -21.60 -18.68
N ASN A 698 -28.71 -21.93 -19.61
CA ASN A 698 -28.94 -21.47 -21.01
C ASN A 698 -27.99 -20.45 -21.71
N ARG A 699 -26.68 -20.46 -21.44
CA ARG A 699 -25.66 -19.60 -22.05
C ARG A 699 -24.70 -20.47 -22.86
N PRO A 700 -24.83 -20.52 -24.20
CA PRO A 700 -23.99 -21.39 -25.02
C PRO A 700 -22.53 -20.94 -24.98
N ALA A 701 -21.62 -21.89 -24.74
CA ALA A 701 -20.19 -21.68 -24.96
C ALA A 701 -19.92 -21.57 -26.47
N LEU A 702 -19.51 -20.38 -26.93
CA LEU A 702 -19.23 -20.12 -28.34
C LEU A 702 -17.88 -20.76 -28.72
N GLY A 703 -17.95 -21.91 -29.38
CA GLY A 703 -16.79 -22.70 -29.81
C GLY A 703 -17.14 -24.16 -30.14
N ALA A 704 -18.21 -24.69 -29.53
CA ALA A 704 -18.80 -25.94 -29.99
C ALA A 704 -19.68 -25.68 -31.23
N PRO A 705 -19.56 -26.47 -32.32
CA PRO A 705 -20.54 -26.41 -33.41
C PRO A 705 -21.91 -26.80 -32.85
N ALA A 706 -22.89 -25.91 -33.01
CA ALA A 706 -24.23 -26.10 -32.46
C ALA A 706 -24.93 -27.30 -33.11
N GLN A 707 -24.82 -28.47 -32.48
CA GLN A 707 -25.75 -29.54 -32.73
C GLN A 707 -27.08 -29.15 -32.09
N ALA A 708 -27.98 -28.58 -32.89
CA ALA A 708 -29.39 -28.49 -32.54
C ALA A 708 -29.86 -29.88 -32.05
N PRO A 709 -30.69 -29.96 -30.99
CA PRO A 709 -31.23 -31.23 -30.51
C PRO A 709 -31.80 -32.04 -31.66
N ALA A 710 -31.62 -33.37 -31.64
CA ALA A 710 -31.99 -34.24 -32.76
C ALA A 710 -33.46 -34.05 -33.21
N GLU A 711 -34.34 -33.78 -32.24
CA GLU A 711 -35.76 -33.47 -32.44
C GLU A 711 -36.00 -32.22 -33.31
N TYR A 712 -35.18 -31.17 -33.14
CA TYR A 712 -35.25 -29.96 -33.97
C TYR A 712 -34.72 -30.17 -35.40
N ARG A 713 -33.77 -31.09 -35.61
CA ARG A 713 -33.30 -31.44 -36.97
C ARG A 713 -34.41 -32.10 -37.78
N ALA A 714 -35.17 -33.02 -37.18
CA ALA A 714 -36.29 -33.67 -37.84
C ALA A 714 -37.36 -32.66 -38.29
N LEU A 715 -37.77 -31.75 -37.40
CA LEU A 715 -38.75 -30.70 -37.70
C LEU A 715 -38.27 -29.73 -38.79
N VAL A 716 -36.99 -29.37 -38.81
CA VAL A 716 -36.41 -28.50 -39.84
C VAL A 716 -36.30 -29.22 -41.19
N GLU A 717 -35.93 -30.51 -41.22
CA GLU A 717 -35.98 -31.30 -42.46
C GLU A 717 -37.41 -31.43 -43.00
N GLU A 718 -38.41 -31.63 -42.14
CA GLU A 718 -39.83 -31.69 -42.55
C GLU A 718 -40.31 -30.34 -43.12
N TYR A 719 -39.91 -29.23 -42.50
CA TYR A 719 -40.18 -27.87 -42.99
C TYR A 719 -39.58 -27.64 -44.38
N TYR A 720 -38.31 -27.97 -44.60
CA TYR A 720 -37.69 -27.82 -45.93
C TYR A 720 -38.20 -28.86 -46.96
N ARG A 721 -38.54 -30.08 -46.54
CA ARG A 721 -39.12 -31.12 -47.42
C ARG A 721 -40.56 -30.80 -47.85
N SER A 722 -41.33 -30.10 -47.02
CA SER A 722 -42.65 -29.58 -47.40
C SER A 722 -42.55 -28.39 -48.35
N LEU A 723 -41.64 -27.44 -48.12
CA LEU A 723 -41.31 -26.35 -49.05
C LEU A 723 -40.84 -26.88 -50.42
N ALA A 724 -40.00 -27.90 -50.46
CA ALA A 724 -39.49 -28.51 -51.69
C ALA A 724 -40.58 -29.22 -52.53
N ARG A 725 -41.68 -29.67 -51.92
CA ARG A 725 -42.82 -30.28 -52.64
C ARG A 725 -43.81 -29.27 -53.21
N GLY A 726 -43.66 -27.98 -52.92
CA GLY A 726 -44.63 -26.93 -53.24
C GLY A 726 -44.64 -26.38 -54.68
N LYS A 727 -43.76 -26.82 -55.59
CA LYS A 727 -43.70 -26.34 -56.97
C LYS A 727 -43.42 -27.43 -58.00
N ALA A 728 -44.45 -28.21 -58.31
CA ALA A 728 -44.56 -28.94 -59.58
C ALA A 728 -45.75 -28.36 -60.37
N LYS A 729 -45.47 -27.57 -61.41
CA LYS A 729 -46.47 -27.11 -62.39
C LYS A 729 -46.40 -28.03 -63.61
N PRO A 730 -47.50 -28.66 -64.05
CA PRO A 730 -47.47 -29.45 -65.28
C PRO A 730 -47.34 -28.54 -66.51
N PRO A 731 -46.59 -28.95 -67.55
CA PRO A 731 -46.68 -28.38 -68.89
C PRO A 731 -47.91 -28.93 -69.63
N ASN A 732 -48.27 -28.27 -70.74
CA ASN A 732 -49.00 -28.92 -71.84
C ASN A 732 -48.07 -29.84 -72.63
#